data_AF-A0A3M1MPX5-F1
#
_entry.id   AF-A0A3M1MPX5-F1
#
_cell.length_a   1.000
_cell.length_b   1.000
_cell.length_c   1.000
_cell.angle_alpha   90.00
_cell.angle_beta   90.00
_cell.angle_gamma   90.00
#
_symmetry.space_group_name_H-M   'P 1'
#
loop_
_entity.id
_entity.type
_entity.pdbx_description
1 polymer ?
#
loop_
_entity_poly.entity_id
_entity_poly.type
_entity_poly.pdbx_seq_one_letter_code
_entity_poly.pdbx_strand_id
1 'polypeptide(L)'
;VPEFKKLYEDASRDPTKGYIKDLIDTAAQIEGVVRNVGTHAAGVVITDKPIVEYAPLHRPTSNSDDVPIKTVTQFEMAIVDYLGLLKVDFLGLSTLTVMARACEMIKKRHGKEYNLSNIPTDDPAAYELMGRGDTAGVFQVEGAGMRRNLMEMKPQTLDHVIAMISLYRPGPLAFIPTYIKRMRGEEKVEYRHPSLASIFDETYGIPVYQEQIMRAAVELAGYTASEADGLRKAIAKKKKDKIKQHREKFIKGAVERGVMDKATASAIFDDWEEFARYGFNKAHAADYGVVAVQTAYLKAHYPAEYMTALLSVFKDNTDKVTHYIADSRRMGIEVLPPDVNASAWDFTIEDREEGTAIRFGLGAIKNVGHHPVEVILAARDSGGPFEDINDFLQRVDLREVGKRALESMIKVGALDAFGDRASLLESLDRIMSASASHFQAAAAGQMSLFGEHTGLEQKIHLSSPAREIDRREILEWERELLGLYVSDHPLSPYKALLERVVSHNSNELGDVPHEGRVKVAGMVTRVRPHQTRTGKTMGFATIEDMYGSMELVIFPRTWSQCFELVKDGNFIIVDGKVDADGEPKILVDKITTSDKITVAQDEAAVLDAILPDKNGSASAQPQVAEPPAHYVPNTAPPAEAPMEEGWMPDDDMPPPPDPFPPDWGFDAPQTPTVPQSEDAPSAKESLPEPLTAAPALQSEPSPPQTAPSAGEPHPESSPAPEAESTPAVMVVPPPARPVAAQPAGLPRYARPAVTPSTDGQSVRMVRVVMRSTGDALRDKLRVRRVYGVLFSYPGEDRFAFQIFEGERGYLVEFPNFTTGVCPELLERLRFIVGAENVIVEP
;
A
#
# COMPACT_ATOMS: atom_id res chain seq x y z
N VAL A 1 16.71 -29.94 -7.76
CA VAL A 1 15.54 -30.79 -7.43
C VAL A 1 15.66 -32.11 -8.20
N PRO A 2 15.38 -33.29 -7.60
CA PRO A 2 15.56 -34.58 -8.28
C PRO A 2 14.69 -34.74 -9.54
N GLU A 3 13.43 -34.30 -9.48
CA GLU A 3 12.48 -34.37 -10.59
C GLU A 3 12.91 -33.51 -11.78
N PHE A 4 13.37 -32.28 -11.51
CA PHE A 4 13.96 -31.40 -12.53
C PHE A 4 15.20 -32.01 -13.18
N LYS A 5 16.10 -32.61 -12.37
CA LYS A 5 17.28 -33.32 -12.90
C LYS A 5 16.87 -34.47 -13.81
N LYS A 6 15.89 -35.27 -13.40
CA LYS A 6 15.34 -36.36 -14.24
C LYS A 6 14.72 -35.81 -15.53
N LEU A 7 13.94 -34.72 -15.46
CA LEU A 7 13.33 -34.10 -16.64
C LEU A 7 14.39 -33.69 -17.67
N TYR A 8 15.51 -33.11 -17.22
CA TYR A 8 16.64 -32.72 -18.06
C TYR A 8 17.41 -33.94 -18.64
N GLU A 9 17.65 -34.97 -17.82
CA GLU A 9 18.32 -36.20 -18.26
C GLU A 9 17.45 -37.04 -19.23
N ASP A 10 16.13 -37.05 -19.06
CA ASP A 10 15.19 -37.70 -19.97
C ASP A 10 14.99 -36.87 -21.26
N ALA A 11 14.96 -35.53 -21.17
CA ALA A 11 14.97 -34.63 -22.34
C ALA A 11 16.25 -34.75 -23.18
N SER A 12 17.37 -35.15 -22.56
CA SER A 12 18.64 -35.46 -23.25
C SER A 12 18.63 -36.82 -23.97
N ARG A 13 17.56 -37.62 -23.84
CA ARG A 13 17.43 -38.98 -24.42
C ARG A 13 16.25 -39.13 -25.38
N ASP A 14 15.25 -38.26 -25.28
CA ASP A 14 14.04 -38.27 -26.09
C ASP A 14 14.03 -37.07 -27.06
N PRO A 15 14.20 -37.30 -28.38
CA PRO A 15 14.21 -36.23 -29.38
C PRO A 15 12.94 -35.36 -29.37
N THR A 16 11.79 -35.88 -28.94
CA THR A 16 10.54 -35.10 -28.84
C THR A 16 10.54 -34.10 -27.68
N LYS A 17 11.52 -34.21 -26.77
CA LYS A 17 11.70 -33.37 -25.59
C LYS A 17 12.99 -32.55 -25.60
N GLY A 18 13.80 -32.63 -26.66
CA GLY A 18 15.08 -31.91 -26.78
C GLY A 18 14.96 -30.40 -26.47
N TYR A 19 13.88 -29.77 -26.92
CA TYR A 19 13.58 -28.35 -26.64
C TYR A 19 13.54 -28.00 -25.15
N ILE A 20 13.25 -28.94 -24.24
CA ILE A 20 13.27 -28.73 -22.78
C ILE A 20 14.72 -28.60 -22.30
N LYS A 21 15.63 -29.42 -22.82
CA LYS A 21 17.06 -29.33 -22.55
C LYS A 21 17.61 -28.02 -23.11
N ASP A 22 17.29 -27.71 -24.36
CA ASP A 22 17.76 -26.49 -25.03
C ASP A 22 17.24 -25.22 -24.32
N LEU A 23 15.98 -25.23 -23.85
CA LEU A 23 15.40 -24.17 -23.04
C LEU A 23 16.12 -24.01 -21.70
N ILE A 24 16.43 -25.10 -21.00
CA ILE A 24 17.14 -25.06 -19.71
C ILE A 24 18.60 -24.60 -19.89
N ASP A 25 19.31 -25.12 -20.88
CA ASP A 25 20.69 -24.73 -21.18
C ASP A 25 20.78 -23.27 -21.64
N THR A 26 19.81 -22.78 -22.40
CA THR A 26 19.72 -21.36 -22.79
C THR A 26 19.35 -20.49 -21.60
N ALA A 27 18.38 -20.92 -20.76
CA ALA A 27 18.00 -20.20 -19.55
C ALA A 27 19.16 -20.04 -18.56
N ALA A 28 19.97 -21.09 -18.40
CA ALA A 28 21.18 -21.05 -17.56
C ALA A 28 22.28 -20.13 -18.12
N GLN A 29 22.36 -19.96 -19.44
CA GLN A 29 23.29 -19.02 -20.08
C GLN A 29 22.87 -17.55 -19.95
N ILE A 30 21.59 -17.26 -19.72
CA ILE A 30 21.06 -15.90 -19.50
C ILE A 30 20.72 -15.60 -18.03
N GLU A 31 20.97 -16.55 -17.11
CA GLU A 31 20.78 -16.33 -15.68
C GLU A 31 21.76 -15.25 -15.17
N GLY A 32 21.23 -14.28 -14.43
CA GLY A 32 22.00 -13.10 -13.97
C GLY A 32 22.11 -11.95 -14.97
N VAL A 33 21.59 -12.07 -16.20
CA VAL A 33 21.55 -10.95 -17.15
C VAL A 33 20.50 -9.91 -16.73
N VAL A 34 20.87 -8.63 -16.73
CA VAL A 34 19.98 -7.51 -16.37
C VAL A 34 18.89 -7.33 -17.44
N ARG A 35 17.62 -7.44 -17.03
CA ARG A 35 16.46 -7.35 -17.94
C ARG A 35 16.05 -5.92 -18.29
N ASN A 36 15.92 -5.06 -17.29
CA ASN A 36 15.40 -3.68 -17.38
C ASN A 36 16.06 -2.82 -16.28
N VAL A 37 16.11 -1.50 -16.48
CA VAL A 37 16.44 -0.55 -15.40
C VAL A 37 15.17 -0.23 -14.60
N GLY A 38 15.21 -0.49 -13.29
CA GLY A 38 14.16 -0.13 -12.34
C GLY A 38 14.70 0.76 -11.22
N THR A 39 13.89 1.70 -10.73
CA THR A 39 14.23 2.59 -9.61
C THR A 39 14.22 1.82 -8.29
N HIS A 40 15.21 2.03 -7.42
CA HIS A 40 15.19 1.45 -6.07
C HIS A 40 14.08 2.08 -5.23
N ALA A 41 13.16 1.27 -4.68
CA ALA A 41 11.88 1.74 -4.12
C ALA A 41 11.98 2.70 -2.91
N ALA A 42 13.16 2.84 -2.31
CA ALA A 42 13.42 3.74 -1.19
C ALA A 42 14.73 4.55 -1.33
N GLY A 43 15.58 4.26 -2.31
CA GLY A 43 17.01 4.60 -2.25
C GLY A 43 17.32 6.01 -2.72
N VAL A 44 17.70 6.90 -1.81
CA VAL A 44 18.14 8.27 -2.12
C VAL A 44 19.63 8.42 -1.80
N VAL A 45 20.37 9.02 -2.73
CA VAL A 45 21.79 9.37 -2.54
C VAL A 45 21.88 10.87 -2.30
N ILE A 46 22.62 11.26 -1.28
CA ILE A 46 22.86 12.65 -0.87
C ILE A 46 24.36 12.92 -1.04
N THR A 47 24.71 14.03 -1.68
CA THR A 47 26.10 14.41 -1.97
C THR A 47 26.36 15.87 -1.62
N ASP A 48 27.60 16.18 -1.26
CA ASP A 48 28.11 17.53 -0.99
C ASP A 48 28.20 18.41 -2.24
N LYS A 49 28.39 17.76 -3.39
CA LYS A 49 28.48 18.36 -4.73
C LYS A 49 27.38 17.84 -5.67
N PRO A 50 27.21 18.42 -6.87
CA PRO A 50 26.36 17.84 -7.91
C PRO A 50 26.70 16.37 -8.18
N ILE A 51 25.71 15.49 -8.03
CA ILE A 51 25.84 14.02 -8.13
C ILE A 51 26.55 13.54 -9.42
N VAL A 52 26.49 14.32 -10.51
CA VAL A 52 27.17 14.04 -11.77
C VAL A 52 28.70 14.08 -11.71
N GLU A 53 29.30 14.66 -10.66
CA GLU A 53 30.75 14.51 -10.37
C GLU A 53 31.11 13.11 -9.85
N TYR A 54 30.13 12.37 -9.30
CA TYR A 54 30.34 11.08 -8.64
C TYR A 54 29.71 9.89 -9.37
N ALA A 55 28.54 10.07 -9.99
CA ALA A 55 27.77 9.00 -10.62
C ALA A 55 26.96 9.49 -11.84
N PRO A 56 26.94 8.75 -12.96
CA PRO A 56 26.11 9.08 -14.12
C PRO A 56 24.62 8.87 -13.82
N LEU A 57 23.77 9.73 -14.39
CA LEU A 57 22.32 9.74 -14.17
C LEU A 57 21.53 9.18 -15.35
N HIS A 58 20.31 8.76 -15.06
CA HIS A 58 19.29 8.27 -16.00
C HIS A 58 17.91 8.86 -15.62
N ARG A 59 16.97 8.95 -16.57
CA ARG A 59 15.58 9.33 -16.28
C ARG A 59 14.77 8.06 -15.98
N PRO A 60 13.82 8.06 -15.04
CA PRO A 60 12.96 6.90 -14.80
C PRO A 60 12.26 6.43 -16.09
N THR A 61 12.03 5.12 -16.19
CA THR A 61 11.30 4.49 -17.31
C THR A 61 9.78 4.64 -17.21
N SER A 62 9.27 5.16 -16.09
CA SER A 62 7.85 5.50 -15.91
C SER A 62 7.65 7.00 -16.09
N ASN A 63 6.95 7.40 -17.16
CA ASN A 63 6.55 8.79 -17.42
C ASN A 63 5.25 9.16 -16.68
N SER A 64 5.12 8.77 -15.40
CA SER A 64 4.01 9.20 -14.55
C SER A 64 4.38 10.52 -13.89
N ASP A 65 3.64 11.59 -14.19
CA ASP A 65 3.90 12.93 -13.65
C ASP A 65 3.77 12.98 -12.11
N ASP A 66 3.04 12.04 -11.52
CA ASP A 66 2.87 11.84 -10.07
C ASP A 66 4.16 11.41 -9.34
N VAL A 67 5.18 10.93 -10.05
CA VAL A 67 6.44 10.49 -9.43
C VAL A 67 7.42 11.68 -9.33
N PRO A 68 7.71 12.20 -8.12
CA PRO A 68 8.58 13.37 -7.96
C PRO A 68 10.06 13.08 -8.27
N ILE A 69 10.46 11.80 -8.31
CA ILE A 69 11.81 11.34 -8.60
C ILE A 69 12.03 11.41 -10.12
N LYS A 70 12.60 12.51 -10.62
CA LYS A 70 12.82 12.74 -12.08
C LYS A 70 14.20 12.30 -12.57
N THR A 71 15.06 11.83 -11.68
CA THR A 71 16.43 11.35 -11.95
C THR A 71 16.77 10.16 -11.06
N VAL A 72 17.56 9.22 -11.59
CA VAL A 72 18.12 8.07 -10.84
C VAL A 72 19.60 7.92 -11.19
N THR A 73 20.41 7.40 -10.26
CA THR A 73 21.78 6.96 -10.55
C THR A 73 21.75 5.71 -11.45
N GLN A 74 22.73 5.57 -12.35
CA GLN A 74 22.95 4.34 -13.11
C GLN A 74 23.73 3.28 -12.30
N PHE A 75 24.38 3.67 -11.20
CA PHE A 75 25.13 2.76 -10.34
C PHE A 75 24.22 2.05 -9.33
N GLU A 76 24.39 0.74 -9.20
CA GLU A 76 23.71 -0.06 -8.19
C GLU A 76 24.26 0.18 -6.78
N MET A 77 23.51 -0.26 -5.76
CA MET A 77 23.80 -0.04 -4.34
C MET A 77 25.24 -0.42 -3.95
N ALA A 78 25.76 -1.56 -4.44
CA ALA A 78 27.12 -2.01 -4.10
C ALA A 78 28.22 -1.05 -4.60
N ILE A 79 27.99 -0.34 -5.71
CA ILE A 79 28.92 0.66 -6.26
C ILE A 79 28.77 1.98 -5.48
N VAL A 80 27.54 2.40 -5.16
CA VAL A 80 27.27 3.59 -4.34
C VAL A 80 27.90 3.47 -2.95
N ASP A 81 27.74 2.31 -2.31
CA ASP A 81 28.34 1.98 -1.02
C ASP A 81 29.89 1.95 -1.10
N TYR A 82 30.46 1.41 -2.19
CA TYR A 82 31.91 1.37 -2.41
C TYR A 82 32.52 2.76 -2.64
N LEU A 83 31.80 3.65 -3.32
CA LEU A 83 32.19 5.05 -3.50
C LEU A 83 32.06 5.89 -2.21
N GLY A 84 31.49 5.33 -1.13
CA GLY A 84 31.34 6.00 0.16
C GLY A 84 30.30 7.13 0.16
N LEU A 85 29.38 7.16 -0.82
CA LEU A 85 28.35 8.19 -0.92
C LEU A 85 27.29 7.99 0.17
N LEU A 86 26.74 9.10 0.71
CA LEU A 86 25.69 9.01 1.73
C LEU A 86 24.38 8.51 1.11
N LYS A 87 24.01 7.28 1.44
CA LYS A 87 22.77 6.63 1.02
C LYS A 87 21.76 6.61 2.18
N VAL A 88 20.53 7.05 1.94
CA VAL A 88 19.41 7.04 2.88
C VAL A 88 18.23 6.32 2.22
N ASP A 89 17.59 5.38 2.93
CA ASP A 89 16.38 4.71 2.45
C ASP A 89 15.13 5.37 3.03
N PHE A 90 14.30 5.97 2.16
CA PHE A 90 12.98 6.53 2.48
C PHE A 90 11.89 5.53 2.10
N LEU A 91 11.47 4.68 3.03
CA LEU A 91 10.47 3.64 2.78
C LEU A 91 9.04 4.21 2.86
N GLY A 92 8.28 4.08 1.78
CA GLY A 92 6.82 4.27 1.81
C GLY A 92 6.13 3.11 2.52
N LEU A 93 5.61 3.33 3.73
CA LEU A 93 4.93 2.31 4.54
C LEU A 93 3.45 2.65 4.73
N SER A 94 2.56 1.97 4.00
CA SER A 94 1.11 2.24 4.00
C SER A 94 0.46 2.24 5.38
N THR A 95 0.98 1.44 6.32
CA THR A 95 0.54 1.43 7.72
C THR A 95 0.61 2.79 8.39
N LEU A 96 1.65 3.59 8.11
CA LEU A 96 1.76 4.95 8.67
C LEU A 96 0.70 5.88 8.07
N THR A 97 0.33 5.68 6.80
CA THR A 97 -0.80 6.39 6.15
C THR A 97 -2.15 5.99 6.77
N VAL A 98 -2.35 4.71 7.10
CA VAL A 98 -3.54 4.24 7.83
C VAL A 98 -3.62 4.90 9.20
N MET A 99 -2.53 4.84 9.98
CA MET A 99 -2.46 5.44 11.31
C MET A 99 -2.70 6.95 11.27
N ALA A 100 -2.10 7.68 10.32
CA ALA A 100 -2.32 9.12 10.17
C ALA A 100 -3.80 9.44 9.86
N ARG A 101 -4.40 8.74 8.88
CA ARG A 101 -5.82 8.92 8.52
C ARG A 101 -6.76 8.57 9.68
N ALA A 102 -6.48 7.50 10.42
CA ALA A 102 -7.23 7.13 11.62
C ALA A 102 -7.11 8.24 12.69
N CYS A 103 -5.90 8.74 12.96
CA CYS A 103 -5.68 9.82 13.94
C CYS A 103 -6.38 11.13 13.53
N GLU A 104 -6.43 11.47 12.24
CA GLU A 104 -7.21 12.61 11.74
C GLU A 104 -8.72 12.43 11.96
N MET A 105 -9.26 11.24 11.69
CA MET A 105 -10.67 10.92 11.94
C MET A 105 -10.99 10.96 13.44
N ILE A 106 -10.11 10.39 14.28
CA ILE A 106 -10.26 10.38 15.74
C ILE A 106 -10.20 11.82 16.30
N LYS A 107 -9.29 12.67 15.82
CA LYS A 107 -9.22 14.07 16.22
C LYS A 107 -10.49 14.84 15.85
N LYS A 108 -11.06 14.60 14.66
CA LYS A 108 -12.31 15.24 14.20
C LYS A 108 -13.54 14.78 14.99
N ARG A 109 -13.63 13.50 15.36
CA ARG A 109 -14.83 12.91 15.98
C ARG A 109 -14.80 12.91 17.52
N HIS A 110 -13.64 12.66 18.11
CA HIS A 110 -13.48 12.46 19.57
C HIS A 110 -12.65 13.57 20.23
N GLY A 111 -12.14 14.55 19.48
CA GLY A 111 -11.27 15.61 19.98
C GLY A 111 -9.87 15.16 20.44
N LYS A 112 -9.54 13.86 20.34
CA LYS A 112 -8.29 13.28 20.83
C LYS A 112 -7.21 13.31 19.76
N GLU A 113 -6.06 13.88 20.09
CA GLU A 113 -4.92 14.03 19.18
C GLU A 113 -3.87 12.93 19.41
N TYR A 114 -3.90 11.93 18.53
CA TYR A 114 -2.93 10.82 18.51
C TYR A 114 -1.87 10.99 17.41
N ASN A 115 -0.68 10.48 17.67
CA ASN A 115 0.47 10.41 16.75
C ASN A 115 1.45 9.30 17.22
N LEU A 116 2.48 9.02 16.42
CA LEU A 116 3.41 7.90 16.65
C LEU A 116 4.16 7.93 18.01
N SER A 117 4.28 9.07 18.69
CA SER A 117 4.95 9.16 20.00
C SER A 117 4.00 9.17 21.21
N ASN A 118 2.67 9.21 21.01
CA ASN A 118 1.71 9.24 22.12
C ASN A 118 0.57 8.18 22.05
N ILE A 119 0.48 7.37 20.99
CA ILE A 119 -0.41 6.20 20.99
C ILE A 119 0.14 5.17 22.01
N PRO A 120 -0.66 4.74 23.01
CA PRO A 120 -0.23 3.80 24.05
C PRO A 120 0.32 2.47 23.52
N THR A 121 1.23 1.88 24.30
CA THR A 121 1.88 0.59 24.01
C THR A 121 1.78 -0.40 25.19
N ASP A 122 1.04 -0.04 26.23
CA ASP A 122 0.83 -0.76 27.48
C ASP A 122 -0.66 -1.07 27.76
N ASP A 123 -1.55 -0.69 26.83
CA ASP A 123 -3.00 -0.89 26.92
C ASP A 123 -3.43 -2.37 26.83
N PRO A 124 -4.16 -2.92 27.83
CA PRO A 124 -4.60 -4.31 27.82
C PRO A 124 -5.53 -4.69 26.65
N ALA A 125 -6.40 -3.79 26.18
CA ALA A 125 -7.38 -4.13 25.15
C ALA A 125 -6.71 -4.38 23.78
N ALA A 126 -5.62 -3.68 23.47
CA ALA A 126 -4.76 -3.97 22.32
C ALA A 126 -4.17 -5.40 22.38
N TYR A 127 -3.74 -5.84 23.55
CA TYR A 127 -3.20 -7.19 23.77
C TYR A 127 -4.27 -8.28 23.73
N GLU A 128 -5.43 -8.05 24.33
CA GLU A 128 -6.58 -8.95 24.27
C GLU A 128 -7.10 -9.14 22.84
N LEU A 129 -7.15 -8.06 22.04
CA LEU A 129 -7.49 -8.10 20.62
C LEU A 129 -6.57 -9.04 19.83
N MET A 130 -5.24 -8.94 20.04
CA MET A 130 -4.30 -9.87 19.44
C MET A 130 -4.43 -11.30 20.00
N GLY A 131 -4.72 -11.45 21.30
CA GLY A 131 -4.92 -12.73 21.98
C GLY A 131 -6.23 -13.46 21.62
N ARG A 132 -7.24 -12.76 21.09
CA ARG A 132 -8.43 -13.33 20.43
C ARG A 132 -8.22 -13.65 18.95
N GLY A 133 -7.10 -13.21 18.37
CA GLY A 133 -6.83 -13.38 16.94
C GLY A 133 -7.51 -12.36 16.03
N ASP A 134 -7.94 -11.21 16.57
CA ASP A 134 -8.59 -10.13 15.80
C ASP A 134 -7.58 -9.33 14.95
N THR A 135 -6.53 -9.97 14.42
CA THR A 135 -5.32 -9.34 13.90
C THR A 135 -5.41 -8.82 12.45
N ALA A 136 -6.57 -8.92 11.80
CA ALA A 136 -6.79 -8.32 10.48
C ALA A 136 -6.50 -6.81 10.52
N GLY A 137 -5.65 -6.31 9.62
CA GLY A 137 -5.23 -4.90 9.60
C GLY A 137 -4.25 -4.50 10.72
N VAL A 138 -3.83 -5.41 11.60
CA VAL A 138 -2.84 -5.14 12.66
C VAL A 138 -1.43 -5.45 12.15
N PHE A 139 -0.51 -4.50 12.27
CA PHE A 139 0.76 -4.53 11.55
C PHE A 139 1.65 -5.72 11.92
N GLN A 140 2.33 -6.31 10.93
CA GLN A 140 3.12 -7.55 11.01
C GLN A 140 2.36 -8.84 11.39
N VAL A 141 1.13 -8.76 11.92
CA VAL A 141 0.46 -9.91 12.59
C VAL A 141 -0.82 -10.42 11.92
N GLU A 142 -1.16 -9.91 10.74
CA GLU A 142 -2.35 -10.33 9.95
C GLU A 142 -2.34 -11.82 9.52
N GLY A 143 -1.16 -12.43 9.36
CA GLY A 143 -1.02 -13.75 8.71
C GLY A 143 -1.54 -14.93 9.56
N ALA A 144 -2.31 -15.84 8.95
CA ALA A 144 -2.97 -16.99 9.59
C ALA A 144 -2.15 -17.74 10.67
N GLY A 145 -0.90 -18.15 10.38
CA GLY A 145 -0.06 -18.85 11.36
C GLY A 145 0.53 -17.94 12.45
N MET A 146 0.66 -16.64 12.19
CA MET A 146 1.03 -15.63 13.19
C MET A 146 -0.14 -15.39 14.14
N ARG A 147 -1.36 -15.22 13.57
CA ARG A 147 -2.62 -15.17 14.30
C ARG A 147 -2.80 -16.40 15.21
N ARG A 148 -2.59 -17.63 14.72
CA ARG A 148 -2.60 -18.85 15.54
C ARG A 148 -1.65 -18.75 16.74
N ASN A 149 -0.40 -18.38 16.50
CA ASN A 149 0.59 -18.29 17.57
C ASN A 149 0.29 -17.17 18.58
N LEU A 150 -0.38 -16.08 18.17
CA LEU A 150 -0.85 -15.03 19.09
C LEU A 150 -2.06 -15.45 19.92
N MET A 151 -3.00 -16.23 19.36
CA MET A 151 -4.10 -16.83 20.12
C MET A 151 -3.60 -17.88 21.12
N GLU A 152 -2.55 -18.65 20.77
CA GLU A 152 -1.89 -19.56 21.70
C GLU A 152 -1.06 -18.79 22.75
N MET A 153 -0.35 -17.74 22.35
CA MET A 153 0.45 -16.92 23.27
C MET A 153 -0.42 -16.18 24.28
N LYS A 154 -1.47 -15.50 23.83
CA LYS A 154 -2.21 -14.47 24.58
C LYS A 154 -1.24 -13.43 25.16
N PRO A 155 -0.64 -12.57 24.31
CA PRO A 155 0.34 -11.59 24.74
C PRO A 155 -0.26 -10.66 25.81
N GLN A 156 0.60 -10.09 26.65
CA GLN A 156 0.21 -9.14 27.71
C GLN A 156 1.15 -7.92 27.79
N THR A 157 2.24 -7.92 27.02
CA THR A 157 3.28 -6.90 27.04
C THR A 157 3.87 -6.68 25.65
N LEU A 158 4.54 -5.54 25.46
CA LEU A 158 5.20 -5.21 24.20
C LEU A 158 6.30 -6.23 23.86
N ASP A 159 7.09 -6.67 24.84
CA ASP A 159 8.12 -7.70 24.65
C ASP A 159 7.55 -9.03 24.14
N HIS A 160 6.31 -9.41 24.49
CA HIS A 160 5.67 -10.61 23.93
C HIS A 160 5.44 -10.47 22.42
N VAL A 161 4.98 -9.30 21.96
CA VAL A 161 4.77 -9.02 20.53
C VAL A 161 6.11 -8.93 19.78
N ILE A 162 7.11 -8.28 20.36
CA ILE A 162 8.48 -8.21 19.82
C ILE A 162 9.10 -9.61 19.69
N ALA A 163 8.94 -10.46 20.71
CA ALA A 163 9.43 -11.84 20.71
C ALA A 163 8.71 -12.68 19.65
N MET A 164 7.39 -12.53 19.49
CA MET A 164 6.62 -13.25 18.47
C MET A 164 7.04 -12.85 17.05
N ILE A 165 7.16 -11.55 16.76
CA ILE A 165 7.73 -11.01 15.49
C ILE A 165 9.17 -11.52 15.26
N SER A 166 9.90 -11.82 16.34
CA SER A 166 11.27 -12.31 16.27
C SER A 166 11.38 -13.83 16.06
N LEU A 167 10.44 -14.61 16.59
CA LEU A 167 10.43 -16.07 16.53
C LEU A 167 9.68 -16.64 15.32
N TYR A 168 8.70 -15.91 14.75
CA TYR A 168 7.84 -16.39 13.65
C TYR A 168 8.55 -16.42 12.28
N ARG A 169 9.63 -17.19 12.16
CA ARG A 169 10.40 -17.39 10.91
C ARG A 169 10.92 -18.83 10.76
N PRO A 170 11.21 -19.29 9.51
CA PRO A 170 11.80 -20.61 9.26
C PRO A 170 13.09 -20.84 10.05
N GLY A 171 13.08 -21.84 10.94
CA GLY A 171 14.06 -22.00 12.00
C GLY A 171 13.44 -21.75 13.38
N PRO A 172 13.44 -20.51 13.90
CA PRO A 172 13.03 -20.20 15.27
C PRO A 172 11.56 -20.47 15.59
N LEU A 173 10.69 -20.71 14.60
CA LEU A 173 9.33 -21.25 14.77
C LEU A 173 9.27 -22.43 15.76
N ALA A 174 10.30 -23.29 15.77
CA ALA A 174 10.36 -24.45 16.65
C ALA A 174 10.44 -24.11 18.16
N PHE A 175 10.84 -22.89 18.51
CA PHE A 175 10.96 -22.45 19.92
C PHE A 175 9.70 -21.79 20.46
N ILE A 176 8.71 -21.44 19.61
CA ILE A 176 7.47 -20.76 20.03
C ILE A 176 6.70 -21.58 21.08
N PRO A 177 6.48 -22.90 20.94
CA PRO A 177 5.76 -23.68 21.96
C PRO A 177 6.48 -23.70 23.31
N THR A 178 7.81 -23.74 23.32
CA THR A 178 8.62 -23.67 24.55
C THR A 178 8.58 -22.27 25.17
N TYR A 179 8.61 -21.20 24.35
CA TYR A 179 8.44 -19.83 24.81
C TYR A 179 7.09 -19.66 25.52
N ILE A 180 5.99 -20.07 24.89
CA ILE A 180 4.63 -19.94 25.44
C ILE A 180 4.48 -20.74 26.74
N LYS A 181 4.96 -21.99 26.79
CA LYS A 181 4.91 -22.81 28.02
C LYS A 181 5.65 -22.17 29.19
N ARG A 182 6.84 -21.63 28.97
CA ARG A 182 7.63 -20.98 30.03
C ARG A 182 7.02 -19.66 30.46
N MET A 183 6.55 -18.86 29.51
CA MET A 183 5.81 -17.61 29.76
C MET A 183 4.57 -17.83 30.64
N ARG A 184 3.86 -18.95 30.47
CA ARG A 184 2.72 -19.36 31.30
C ARG A 184 3.09 -20.09 32.60
N GLY A 185 4.37 -20.41 32.83
CA GLY A 185 4.82 -21.23 33.96
C GLY A 185 4.51 -22.73 33.84
N GLU A 186 4.06 -23.22 32.68
CA GLU A 186 3.84 -24.65 32.39
C GLU A 186 5.17 -25.42 32.25
N GLU A 187 6.24 -24.75 31.82
CA GLU A 187 7.61 -25.27 31.77
C GLU A 187 8.53 -24.40 32.61
N LYS A 188 9.39 -25.01 33.42
CA LYS A 188 10.38 -24.30 34.25
C LYS A 188 11.47 -23.69 33.36
N VAL A 189 11.73 -22.39 33.52
CA VAL A 189 12.92 -21.75 32.93
C VAL A 189 14.19 -22.28 33.61
N GLU A 190 15.12 -22.82 32.81
CA GLU A 190 16.43 -23.26 33.28
C GLU A 190 17.55 -22.58 32.49
N TYR A 191 18.61 -22.18 33.21
CA TYR A 191 19.76 -21.46 32.67
C TYR A 191 21.03 -22.30 32.84
N ARG A 192 21.90 -22.34 31.82
CA ARG A 192 23.23 -22.98 31.91
C ARG A 192 24.09 -22.44 33.06
N HIS A 193 23.89 -21.17 33.42
CA HIS A 193 24.55 -20.49 34.53
C HIS A 193 23.64 -19.39 35.09
N PRO A 194 23.59 -19.14 36.42
CA PRO A 194 22.70 -18.12 37.00
C PRO A 194 22.89 -16.71 36.44
N SER A 195 24.11 -16.35 36.02
CA SER A 195 24.42 -15.04 35.41
C SER A 195 23.78 -14.82 34.02
N LEU A 196 23.13 -15.83 33.44
CA LEU A 196 22.34 -15.66 32.22
C LEU A 196 20.94 -15.12 32.50
N ALA A 197 20.42 -15.27 33.72
CA ALA A 197 19.04 -14.90 34.04
C ALA A 197 18.76 -13.44 33.70
N SER A 198 19.55 -12.50 34.23
CA SER A 198 19.44 -11.06 34.00
C SER A 198 19.60 -10.60 32.52
N ILE A 199 19.86 -11.52 31.59
CA ILE A 199 20.05 -11.26 30.15
C ILE A 199 18.95 -11.91 29.31
N PHE A 200 18.42 -13.07 29.75
CA PHE A 200 17.46 -13.89 28.98
C PHE A 200 16.10 -14.08 29.67
N ASP A 201 15.84 -13.43 30.82
CA ASP A 201 14.55 -13.51 31.54
C ASP A 201 13.38 -13.00 30.68
N GLU A 202 13.58 -11.87 29.99
CA GLU A 202 12.66 -11.26 29.01
C GLU A 202 12.26 -12.20 27.85
N THR A 203 12.98 -13.30 27.66
CA THR A 203 12.70 -14.33 26.66
C THR A 203 12.70 -15.74 27.25
N TYR A 204 12.43 -15.86 28.56
CA TYR A 204 12.23 -17.13 29.26
C TYR A 204 13.38 -18.14 29.07
N GLY A 205 14.61 -17.64 29.10
CA GLY A 205 15.84 -18.41 28.92
C GLY A 205 16.12 -18.85 27.48
N ILE A 206 15.33 -18.42 26.49
CA ILE A 206 15.54 -18.69 25.07
C ILE A 206 16.32 -17.52 24.45
N PRO A 207 17.47 -17.74 23.81
CA PRO A 207 18.20 -16.67 23.12
C PRO A 207 17.51 -16.28 21.82
N VAL A 208 16.84 -15.13 21.80
CA VAL A 208 16.08 -14.61 20.64
C VAL A 208 16.85 -13.49 19.93
N TYR A 209 17.57 -12.65 20.69
CA TYR A 209 18.14 -11.40 20.17
C TYR A 209 19.67 -11.42 20.04
N GLN A 210 20.18 -10.74 19.02
CA GLN A 210 21.60 -10.48 18.79
C GLN A 210 22.21 -9.67 19.96
N GLU A 211 21.42 -8.76 20.51
CA GLU A 211 21.74 -7.88 21.63
C GLU A 211 21.92 -8.66 22.93
N GLN A 212 21.17 -9.75 23.14
CA GLN A 212 21.35 -10.64 24.30
C GLN A 212 22.70 -11.36 24.25
N ILE A 213 23.08 -11.88 23.07
CA ILE A 213 24.40 -12.52 22.86
C ILE A 213 25.53 -11.50 23.02
N MET A 214 25.37 -10.28 22.49
CA MET A 214 26.33 -9.18 22.71
C MET A 214 26.48 -8.85 24.20
N ARG A 215 25.36 -8.66 24.90
CA ARG A 215 25.32 -8.33 26.32
C ARG A 215 25.97 -9.42 27.17
N ALA A 216 25.71 -10.70 26.88
CA ALA A 216 26.36 -11.81 27.56
C ALA A 216 27.88 -11.91 27.27
N ALA A 217 28.34 -11.58 26.06
CA ALA A 217 29.77 -11.51 25.78
C ALA A 217 30.47 -10.38 26.55
N VAL A 218 29.81 -9.23 26.75
CA VAL A 218 30.30 -8.11 27.55
C VAL A 218 30.29 -8.45 29.04
N GLU A 219 29.13 -8.81 29.61
CA GLU A 219 28.96 -9.04 31.05
C GLU A 219 29.75 -10.27 31.55
N LEU A 220 29.74 -11.37 30.81
CA LEU A 220 30.30 -12.64 31.27
C LEU A 220 31.78 -12.81 30.90
N ALA A 221 32.16 -12.46 29.67
CA ALA A 221 33.52 -12.63 29.16
C ALA A 221 34.34 -11.33 29.04
N GLY A 222 33.78 -10.17 29.39
CA GLY A 222 34.52 -8.91 29.43
C GLY A 222 34.84 -8.31 28.06
N TYR A 223 34.03 -8.58 27.04
CA TYR A 223 34.18 -7.94 25.73
C TYR A 223 33.93 -6.44 25.81
N THR A 224 34.59 -5.67 24.94
CA THR A 224 34.15 -4.31 24.61
C THR A 224 32.94 -4.33 23.66
N ALA A 225 32.17 -3.25 23.59
CA ALA A 225 31.00 -3.15 22.71
C ALA A 225 31.36 -3.39 21.21
N SER A 226 32.53 -2.91 20.77
CA SER A 226 33.04 -3.13 19.41
C SER A 226 33.31 -4.61 19.11
N GLU A 227 33.85 -5.34 20.08
CA GLU A 227 34.13 -6.78 19.95
C GLU A 227 32.86 -7.63 20.03
N ALA A 228 31.85 -7.17 20.76
CA ALA A 228 30.53 -7.79 20.81
C ALA A 228 29.77 -7.65 19.48
N ASP A 229 29.80 -6.47 18.85
CA ASP A 229 29.29 -6.32 17.47
C ASP A 229 30.17 -7.09 16.45
N GLY A 230 31.48 -7.24 16.72
CA GLY A 230 32.36 -8.16 16.00
C GLY A 230 31.86 -9.61 16.02
N LEU A 231 31.50 -10.12 17.20
CA LEU A 231 30.87 -11.44 17.40
C LEU A 231 29.54 -11.53 16.64
N ARG A 232 28.64 -10.54 16.81
CA ARG A 232 27.36 -10.46 16.09
C ARG A 232 27.55 -10.50 14.57
N LYS A 233 28.51 -9.76 14.02
CA LYS A 233 28.85 -9.74 12.59
C LYS A 233 29.46 -11.06 12.11
N ALA A 234 30.24 -11.75 12.95
CA ALA A 234 30.77 -13.09 12.65
C ALA A 234 29.65 -14.14 12.59
N ILE A 235 28.74 -14.09 13.56
CA ILE A 235 27.50 -14.87 13.68
C ILE A 235 26.61 -14.66 12.45
N ALA A 236 26.16 -13.44 12.19
CA ALA A 236 25.19 -13.13 11.15
C ALA A 236 25.72 -13.44 9.74
N LYS A 237 27.02 -13.21 9.49
CA LYS A 237 27.69 -13.56 8.22
C LYS A 237 28.27 -14.98 8.19
N LYS A 238 27.93 -15.82 9.19
CA LYS A 238 28.29 -17.26 9.30
C LYS A 238 29.78 -17.55 9.07
N LYS A 239 30.65 -16.64 9.51
CA LYS A 239 32.10 -16.67 9.27
C LYS A 239 32.81 -17.61 10.23
N LYS A 240 32.81 -18.92 9.93
CA LYS A 240 33.36 -20.02 10.74
C LYS A 240 34.65 -19.67 11.49
N ASP A 241 35.66 -19.11 10.81
CA ASP A 241 36.97 -18.85 11.43
C ASP A 241 36.92 -17.71 12.45
N LYS A 242 36.08 -16.69 12.22
CA LYS A 242 35.81 -15.65 13.22
C LYS A 242 34.97 -16.16 14.38
N ILE A 243 34.00 -17.06 14.13
CA ILE A 243 33.20 -17.69 15.18
C ILE A 243 34.11 -18.50 16.12
N LYS A 244 35.07 -19.27 15.59
CA LYS A 244 36.10 -19.96 16.40
C LYS A 244 36.94 -19.00 17.24
N GLN A 245 37.45 -17.91 16.65
CA GLN A 245 38.22 -16.88 17.38
C GLN A 245 37.41 -16.29 18.54
N HIS A 246 36.12 -16.03 18.34
CA HIS A 246 35.24 -15.57 19.42
C HIS A 246 34.88 -16.67 20.43
N ARG A 247 34.79 -17.95 20.04
CA ARG A 247 34.57 -19.08 20.97
C ARG A 247 35.73 -19.20 21.95
N GLU A 248 36.95 -19.18 21.45
CA GLU A 248 38.18 -19.21 22.28
C GLU A 248 38.26 -18.00 23.20
N LYS A 249 38.00 -16.78 22.68
CA LYS A 249 38.02 -15.55 23.47
C LYS A 249 36.92 -15.51 24.55
N PHE A 250 35.70 -15.94 24.23
CA PHE A 250 34.59 -15.99 25.20
C PHE A 250 34.90 -16.94 26.35
N ILE A 251 35.30 -18.18 26.03
CA ILE A 251 35.64 -19.20 27.03
C ILE A 251 36.82 -18.74 27.90
N LYS A 252 37.85 -18.12 27.29
CA LYS A 252 38.97 -17.55 28.03
C LYS A 252 38.52 -16.46 29.00
N GLY A 253 37.79 -15.45 28.52
CA GLY A 253 37.36 -14.31 29.33
C GLY A 253 36.42 -14.70 30.46
N ALA A 254 35.48 -15.62 30.23
CA ALA A 254 34.55 -16.10 31.26
C ALA A 254 35.24 -16.85 32.40
N VAL A 255 36.28 -17.63 32.09
CA VAL A 255 37.10 -18.36 33.07
C VAL A 255 38.08 -17.42 33.79
N GLU A 256 38.75 -16.51 33.08
CA GLU A 256 39.69 -15.54 33.69
C GLU A 256 39.00 -14.54 34.61
N ARG A 257 37.72 -14.21 34.35
CA ARG A 257 36.87 -13.40 35.25
C ARG A 257 36.27 -14.20 36.41
N GLY A 258 36.51 -15.52 36.47
CA GLY A 258 35.96 -16.41 37.51
C GLY A 258 34.43 -16.55 37.49
N VAL A 259 33.78 -16.20 36.36
CA VAL A 259 32.31 -16.16 36.26
C VAL A 259 31.73 -17.56 36.19
N MET A 260 32.41 -18.48 35.50
CA MET A 260 31.96 -19.87 35.28
C MET A 260 33.16 -20.75 34.90
N ASP A 261 32.96 -22.08 34.94
CA ASP A 261 33.97 -23.04 34.51
C ASP A 261 34.05 -23.18 32.98
N LYS A 262 35.12 -23.85 32.51
CA LYS A 262 35.36 -24.04 31.07
C LYS A 262 34.29 -24.88 30.38
N ALA A 263 33.68 -25.85 31.06
CA ALA A 263 32.63 -26.69 30.49
C ALA A 263 31.33 -25.89 30.29
N THR A 264 30.90 -25.14 31.30
CA THR A 264 29.74 -24.25 31.21
C THR A 264 29.94 -23.17 30.15
N ALA A 265 31.11 -22.53 30.10
CA ALA A 265 31.43 -21.52 29.07
C ALA A 265 31.45 -22.10 27.65
N SER A 266 31.89 -23.36 27.47
CA SER A 266 31.80 -24.06 26.20
C SER A 266 30.34 -24.29 25.81
N ALA A 267 29.55 -24.93 26.69
CA ALA A 267 28.17 -25.29 26.41
C ALA A 267 27.30 -24.07 26.04
N ILE A 268 27.49 -22.94 26.73
CA ILE A 268 26.81 -21.67 26.42
C ILE A 268 27.16 -21.17 25.01
N PHE A 269 28.43 -21.22 24.62
CA PHE A 269 28.81 -20.80 23.27
C PHE A 269 28.35 -21.80 22.18
N ASP A 270 28.31 -23.09 22.52
CA ASP A 270 27.82 -24.13 21.61
C ASP A 270 26.31 -23.98 21.36
N ASP A 271 25.51 -23.67 22.40
CA ASP A 271 24.12 -23.22 22.24
C ASP A 271 24.06 -21.99 21.32
N TRP A 272 24.91 -20.98 21.57
CA TRP A 272 24.93 -19.75 20.77
C TRP A 272 25.31 -19.98 19.30
N GLU A 273 26.13 -20.97 18.92
CA GLU A 273 26.43 -21.22 17.50
C GLU A 273 25.23 -21.84 16.74
N GLU A 274 24.34 -22.54 17.43
CA GLU A 274 23.07 -23.01 16.87
C GLU A 274 22.08 -21.84 16.71
N PHE A 275 21.82 -21.08 17.78
CA PHE A 275 20.90 -19.94 17.78
C PHE A 275 21.40 -18.74 16.96
N ALA A 276 22.71 -18.57 16.79
CA ALA A 276 23.36 -17.56 15.93
C ALA A 276 22.80 -17.52 14.50
N ARG A 277 22.29 -18.65 14.01
CA ARG A 277 21.72 -18.78 12.66
C ARG A 277 20.38 -18.07 12.51
N TYR A 278 19.74 -17.71 13.62
CA TYR A 278 18.34 -17.30 13.74
C TYR A 278 18.13 -16.05 14.61
N GLY A 279 19.09 -15.70 15.48
CA GLY A 279 19.00 -14.55 16.39
C GLY A 279 18.78 -13.22 15.65
N PHE A 280 17.81 -12.43 16.13
CA PHE A 280 17.30 -11.24 15.44
C PHE A 280 17.76 -9.93 16.10
N ASN A 281 17.66 -8.80 15.41
CA ASN A 281 18.00 -7.48 15.97
C ASN A 281 16.81 -6.93 16.78
N LYS A 282 16.96 -6.81 18.10
CA LYS A 282 15.89 -6.35 19.00
C LYS A 282 15.43 -4.93 18.68
N ALA A 283 16.33 -4.04 18.25
CA ALA A 283 15.96 -2.65 17.90
C ALA A 283 14.90 -2.62 16.78
N HIS A 284 15.22 -3.17 15.60
CA HIS A 284 14.28 -3.27 14.48
C HIS A 284 13.00 -4.05 14.84
N ALA A 285 13.09 -5.07 15.68
CA ALA A 285 11.94 -5.81 16.19
C ALA A 285 11.04 -4.95 17.11
N ALA A 286 11.65 -4.10 17.94
CA ALA A 286 10.96 -3.20 18.87
C ALA A 286 10.25 -2.08 18.11
N ASP A 287 10.92 -1.42 17.17
CA ASP A 287 10.32 -0.35 16.35
C ASP A 287 9.06 -0.85 15.62
N TYR A 288 9.13 -2.05 15.04
CA TYR A 288 8.01 -2.66 14.32
C TYR A 288 6.95 -3.26 15.27
N GLY A 289 7.36 -3.73 16.45
CA GLY A 289 6.46 -4.18 17.52
C GLY A 289 5.64 -3.03 18.13
N VAL A 290 6.24 -1.85 18.29
CA VAL A 290 5.53 -0.63 18.70
C VAL A 290 4.43 -0.31 17.69
N VAL A 291 4.72 -0.28 16.39
CA VAL A 291 3.69 -0.04 15.36
C VAL A 291 2.61 -1.13 15.35
N ALA A 292 2.96 -2.39 15.63
CA ALA A 292 1.99 -3.48 15.79
C ALA A 292 1.04 -3.24 16.98
N VAL A 293 1.55 -2.89 18.17
CA VAL A 293 0.71 -2.59 19.34
C VAL A 293 -0.10 -1.30 19.13
N GLN A 294 0.49 -0.26 18.53
CA GLN A 294 -0.22 1.00 18.25
C GLN A 294 -1.36 0.82 17.23
N THR A 295 -1.19 -0.04 16.22
CA THR A 295 -2.30 -0.40 15.31
C THR A 295 -3.37 -1.26 16.00
N ALA A 296 -2.98 -2.17 16.90
CA ALA A 296 -3.94 -2.90 17.73
C ALA A 296 -4.72 -1.98 18.68
N TYR A 297 -4.08 -0.97 19.28
CA TYR A 297 -4.73 0.04 20.13
C TYR A 297 -5.76 0.87 19.35
N LEU A 298 -5.36 1.42 18.19
CA LEU A 298 -6.28 2.20 17.36
C LEU A 298 -7.49 1.36 16.95
N LYS A 299 -7.28 0.09 16.59
CA LYS A 299 -8.37 -0.84 16.27
C LYS A 299 -9.25 -1.21 17.47
N ALA A 300 -8.68 -1.35 18.67
CA ALA A 300 -9.41 -1.71 19.88
C ALA A 300 -10.31 -0.57 20.40
N HIS A 301 -9.84 0.68 20.34
CA HIS A 301 -10.52 1.84 20.93
C HIS A 301 -11.28 2.72 19.93
N TYR A 302 -10.89 2.69 18.64
CA TYR A 302 -11.49 3.51 17.57
C TYR A 302 -11.74 2.66 16.30
N PRO A 303 -12.57 1.61 16.41
CA PRO A 303 -12.68 0.58 15.38
C PRO A 303 -13.25 1.13 14.07
N ALA A 304 -14.24 2.04 14.12
CA ALA A 304 -14.82 2.66 12.92
C ALA A 304 -13.78 3.54 12.19
N GLU A 305 -13.04 4.38 12.92
CA GLU A 305 -12.01 5.25 12.39
C GLU A 305 -10.82 4.47 11.83
N TYR A 306 -10.36 3.44 12.55
CA TYR A 306 -9.25 2.60 12.10
C TYR A 306 -9.62 1.77 10.87
N MET A 307 -10.77 1.10 10.87
CA MET A 307 -11.19 0.27 9.73
C MET A 307 -11.54 1.11 8.51
N THR A 308 -12.14 2.31 8.66
CA THR A 308 -12.34 3.23 7.54
C THR A 308 -11.02 3.70 6.95
N ALA A 309 -10.05 4.09 7.78
CA ALA A 309 -8.72 4.48 7.32
C ALA A 309 -7.98 3.33 6.60
N LEU A 310 -8.12 2.10 7.11
CA LEU A 310 -7.55 0.89 6.55
C LEU A 310 -8.15 0.57 5.18
N LEU A 311 -9.48 0.58 5.06
CA LEU A 311 -10.21 0.37 3.80
C LEU A 311 -9.83 1.45 2.76
N SER A 312 -9.78 2.72 3.15
CA SER A 312 -9.43 3.83 2.26
C SER A 312 -7.98 3.81 1.75
N VAL A 313 -7.04 3.23 2.50
CA VAL A 313 -5.64 3.05 2.04
C VAL A 313 -5.47 1.80 1.17
N PHE A 314 -6.30 0.78 1.36
CA PHE A 314 -6.23 -0.48 0.61
C PHE A 314 -7.34 -0.67 -0.44
N LYS A 315 -8.13 0.36 -0.77
CA LYS A 315 -9.28 0.28 -1.70
C LYS A 315 -8.95 -0.35 -3.06
N ASP A 316 -7.74 -0.13 -3.56
CA ASP A 316 -7.27 -0.65 -4.85
C ASP A 316 -6.86 -2.14 -4.80
N ASN A 317 -6.99 -2.78 -3.62
CA ASN A 317 -6.73 -4.18 -3.36
C ASN A 317 -8.01 -4.89 -2.89
N THR A 318 -8.76 -5.41 -3.86
CA THR A 318 -10.06 -6.08 -3.67
C THR A 318 -10.03 -7.18 -2.60
N ASP A 319 -8.97 -8.01 -2.57
CA ASP A 319 -8.84 -9.09 -1.58
C ASP A 319 -8.75 -8.54 -0.14
N LYS A 320 -7.97 -7.46 0.07
CA LYS A 320 -7.88 -6.77 1.37
C LYS A 320 -9.18 -6.06 1.72
N VAL A 321 -9.85 -5.40 0.77
CA VAL A 321 -11.16 -4.74 1.00
C VAL A 321 -12.18 -5.76 1.49
N THR A 322 -12.35 -6.89 0.78
CA THR A 322 -13.28 -7.96 1.18
C THR A 322 -12.93 -8.53 2.56
N HIS A 323 -11.65 -8.77 2.84
CA HIS A 323 -11.20 -9.25 4.17
C HIS A 323 -11.51 -8.26 5.30
N TYR A 324 -11.25 -6.97 5.10
CA TYR A 324 -11.47 -5.94 6.12
C TYR A 324 -12.94 -5.56 6.29
N ILE A 325 -13.78 -5.71 5.26
CA ILE A 325 -15.24 -5.55 5.41
C ILE A 325 -15.83 -6.71 6.22
N ALA A 326 -15.41 -7.96 5.95
CA ALA A 326 -15.84 -9.11 6.75
C ALA A 326 -15.44 -8.93 8.23
N ASP A 327 -14.23 -8.45 8.50
CA ASP A 327 -13.77 -8.17 9.85
C ASP A 327 -14.50 -6.98 10.50
N SER A 328 -14.80 -5.92 9.75
CA SER A 328 -15.62 -4.78 10.22
C SER A 328 -17.02 -5.23 10.63
N ARG A 329 -17.68 -6.05 9.80
CA ARG A 329 -18.99 -6.67 10.10
C ARG A 329 -18.92 -7.56 11.35
N ARG A 330 -17.84 -8.33 11.53
CA ARG A 330 -17.56 -9.15 12.72
C ARG A 330 -17.34 -8.32 13.99
N MET A 331 -16.86 -7.08 13.85
CA MET A 331 -16.76 -6.09 14.94
C MET A 331 -18.07 -5.31 15.18
N GLY A 332 -19.18 -5.66 14.51
CA GLY A 332 -20.48 -5.00 14.64
C GLY A 332 -20.62 -3.70 13.83
N ILE A 333 -19.70 -3.42 12.91
CA ILE A 333 -19.71 -2.21 12.08
C ILE A 333 -20.39 -2.53 10.75
N GLU A 334 -21.50 -1.86 10.45
CA GLU A 334 -22.16 -1.96 9.15
C GLU A 334 -21.27 -1.35 8.05
N VAL A 335 -21.24 -1.99 6.87
CA VAL A 335 -20.59 -1.43 5.67
C VAL A 335 -21.64 -1.29 4.58
N LEU A 336 -21.99 -0.04 4.30
CA LEU A 336 -23.08 0.38 3.41
C LEU A 336 -22.63 0.39 1.94
N PRO A 337 -23.54 0.17 0.98
CA PRO A 337 -23.23 0.26 -0.45
C PRO A 337 -22.79 1.68 -0.87
N PRO A 338 -22.05 1.79 -2.00
CA PRO A 338 -21.80 3.09 -2.61
C PRO A 338 -23.12 3.76 -3.01
N ASP A 339 -23.07 5.08 -3.08
CA ASP A 339 -24.21 5.99 -3.33
C ASP A 339 -23.63 7.35 -3.75
N VAL A 340 -24.02 7.89 -4.92
CA VAL A 340 -23.53 9.20 -5.39
C VAL A 340 -23.87 10.36 -4.44
N ASN A 341 -24.95 10.26 -3.66
CA ASN A 341 -25.36 11.29 -2.72
C ASN A 341 -24.56 11.27 -1.40
N ALA A 342 -24.19 10.08 -0.89
CA ALA A 342 -23.51 9.95 0.41
C ALA A 342 -21.99 9.68 0.31
N SER A 343 -21.52 9.04 -0.76
CA SER A 343 -20.15 8.49 -0.83
C SER A 343 -19.12 9.54 -1.22
N ALA A 344 -17.87 9.33 -0.80
CA ALA A 344 -16.71 10.08 -1.28
C ALA A 344 -15.85 9.22 -2.24
N TRP A 345 -14.67 9.71 -2.62
CA TRP A 345 -13.67 8.93 -3.35
C TRP A 345 -13.15 7.74 -2.54
N ASP A 346 -12.68 8.02 -1.32
CA ASP A 346 -12.28 7.04 -0.31
C ASP A 346 -13.49 6.61 0.55
N PHE A 347 -13.37 5.53 1.33
CA PHE A 347 -14.40 5.14 2.31
C PHE A 347 -14.55 6.22 3.39
N THR A 348 -15.77 6.43 3.85
CA THR A 348 -16.15 7.44 4.86
C THR A 348 -16.94 6.83 6.00
N ILE A 349 -16.95 7.52 7.14
CA ILE A 349 -17.79 7.17 8.28
C ILE A 349 -19.13 7.88 8.13
N GLU A 350 -20.23 7.15 8.37
CA GLU A 350 -21.60 7.64 8.34
C GLU A 350 -22.27 7.33 9.68
N ASP A 351 -22.63 8.35 10.44
CA ASP A 351 -23.38 8.17 11.69
C ASP A 351 -24.88 8.14 11.39
N ARG A 352 -25.56 7.14 11.97
CA ARG A 352 -26.99 6.87 11.83
C ARG A 352 -27.62 6.82 13.23
N GLU A 353 -28.96 6.88 13.30
CA GLU A 353 -29.68 6.84 14.58
C GLU A 353 -29.41 5.55 15.39
N GLU A 354 -29.12 4.45 14.71
CA GLU A 354 -28.82 3.13 15.31
C GLU A 354 -27.32 2.84 15.46
N GLY A 355 -26.42 3.80 15.16
CA GLY A 355 -24.97 3.67 15.37
C GLY A 355 -24.12 4.18 14.20
N THR A 356 -22.83 3.84 14.23
CA THR A 356 -21.85 4.27 13.22
C THR A 356 -21.60 3.18 12.17
N ALA A 357 -21.73 3.54 10.89
CA ALA A 357 -21.46 2.69 9.74
C ALA A 357 -20.28 3.22 8.89
N ILE A 358 -19.80 2.40 7.96
CA ILE A 358 -18.79 2.78 6.96
C ILE A 358 -19.46 2.80 5.57
N ARG A 359 -19.40 3.94 4.88
CA ARG A 359 -19.90 4.10 3.51
C ARG A 359 -18.80 3.73 2.51
N PHE A 360 -19.16 2.93 1.49
CA PHE A 360 -18.24 2.54 0.42
C PHE A 360 -17.70 3.75 -0.36
N GLY A 361 -16.38 3.80 -0.60
CA GLY A 361 -15.79 4.82 -1.47
C GLY A 361 -16.06 4.53 -2.96
N LEU A 362 -16.47 5.54 -3.73
CA LEU A 362 -16.70 5.40 -5.18
C LEU A 362 -15.42 4.99 -5.94
N GLY A 363 -14.24 5.35 -5.42
CA GLY A 363 -12.95 4.93 -5.96
C GLY A 363 -12.56 3.46 -5.69
N ALA A 364 -13.34 2.75 -4.87
CA ALA A 364 -13.18 1.30 -4.69
C ALA A 364 -14.00 0.49 -5.73
N ILE A 365 -14.79 1.14 -6.58
CA ILE A 365 -15.57 0.49 -7.63
C ILE A 365 -14.67 0.22 -8.84
N LYS A 366 -14.51 -1.05 -9.19
CA LYS A 366 -13.75 -1.47 -10.38
C LYS A 366 -14.28 -0.77 -11.64
N ASN A 367 -13.35 -0.31 -12.48
CA ASN A 367 -13.57 0.53 -13.67
C ASN A 367 -13.95 2.00 -13.44
N VAL A 368 -14.09 2.46 -12.19
CA VAL A 368 -14.28 3.88 -11.87
C VAL A 368 -12.91 4.51 -11.60
N GLY A 369 -12.64 5.66 -12.25
CA GLY A 369 -11.40 6.43 -12.06
C GLY A 369 -11.61 7.67 -11.19
N HIS A 370 -10.51 8.32 -10.76
CA HIS A 370 -10.56 9.52 -9.93
C HIS A 370 -11.39 10.64 -10.55
N HIS A 371 -11.07 11.02 -11.79
CA HIS A 371 -11.72 12.11 -12.51
C HIS A 371 -13.26 11.93 -12.66
N PRO A 372 -13.78 10.76 -13.10
CA PRO A 372 -15.22 10.47 -13.04
C PRO A 372 -15.90 10.72 -11.69
N VAL A 373 -15.24 10.42 -10.57
CA VAL A 373 -15.77 10.67 -9.22
C VAL A 373 -15.65 12.15 -8.85
N GLU A 374 -14.52 12.78 -9.17
CA GLU A 374 -14.26 14.20 -8.93
C GLU A 374 -15.30 15.11 -9.61
N VAL A 375 -15.73 14.79 -10.83
CA VAL A 375 -16.82 15.49 -11.53
C VAL A 375 -18.16 15.34 -10.81
N ILE A 376 -18.49 14.13 -10.32
CA ILE A 376 -19.72 13.87 -9.54
C ILE A 376 -19.70 14.61 -8.21
N LEU A 377 -18.58 14.57 -7.48
CA LEU A 377 -18.41 15.25 -6.19
C LEU A 377 -18.49 16.77 -6.36
N ALA A 378 -17.81 17.36 -7.35
CA ALA A 378 -17.88 18.80 -7.62
C ALA A 378 -19.30 19.28 -7.99
N ALA A 379 -20.04 18.48 -8.77
CA ALA A 379 -21.44 18.75 -9.11
C ALA A 379 -22.38 18.65 -7.90
N ARG A 380 -22.12 17.71 -6.97
CA ARG A 380 -22.87 17.57 -5.73
C ARG A 380 -22.55 18.70 -4.74
N ASP A 381 -21.28 18.91 -4.44
CA ASP A 381 -20.82 19.85 -3.42
C ASP A 381 -21.15 21.33 -3.79
N SER A 382 -21.42 21.62 -5.06
CA SER A 382 -21.87 22.95 -5.54
C SER A 382 -23.40 23.15 -5.59
N GLY A 383 -24.20 22.09 -5.47
CA GLY A 383 -25.68 22.16 -5.60
C GLY A 383 -26.48 21.33 -4.58
N GLY A 384 -25.83 20.67 -3.62
CA GLY A 384 -26.45 19.74 -2.67
C GLY A 384 -26.59 18.31 -3.21
N PRO A 385 -27.33 17.42 -2.53
CA PRO A 385 -27.68 16.10 -3.08
C PRO A 385 -28.36 16.20 -4.45
N PHE A 386 -28.33 15.11 -5.21
CA PHE A 386 -29.09 14.95 -6.45
C PHE A 386 -30.49 14.45 -6.15
N GLU A 387 -31.52 15.14 -6.67
CA GLU A 387 -32.93 14.80 -6.40
C GLU A 387 -33.42 13.60 -7.24
N ASP A 388 -33.08 13.56 -8.53
CA ASP A 388 -33.43 12.48 -9.45
C ASP A 388 -32.38 12.31 -10.57
N ILE A 389 -32.65 11.39 -11.50
CA ILE A 389 -31.77 11.14 -12.66
C ILE A 389 -31.67 12.35 -13.61
N ASN A 390 -32.67 13.24 -13.64
CA ASN A 390 -32.69 14.42 -14.49
C ASN A 390 -31.83 15.55 -13.91
N ASP A 391 -31.87 15.75 -12.60
CA ASP A 391 -30.97 16.65 -11.88
C ASP A 391 -29.51 16.16 -12.01
N PHE A 392 -29.27 14.86 -11.79
CA PHE A 392 -27.95 14.24 -11.97
C PHE A 392 -27.40 14.45 -13.39
N LEU A 393 -28.17 14.18 -14.45
CA LEU A 393 -27.70 14.33 -15.84
C LEU A 393 -27.53 15.80 -16.28
N GLN A 394 -28.19 16.75 -15.61
CA GLN A 394 -28.03 18.18 -15.87
C GLN A 394 -26.80 18.75 -15.15
N ARG A 395 -26.47 18.25 -13.96
CA ARG A 395 -25.35 18.73 -13.13
C ARG A 395 -24.03 18.01 -13.36
N VAL A 396 -24.05 16.75 -13.82
CA VAL A 396 -22.87 15.93 -14.09
C VAL A 396 -22.69 15.73 -15.60
N ASP A 397 -21.51 16.11 -16.14
CA ASP A 397 -21.19 15.81 -17.53
C ASP A 397 -20.77 14.34 -17.69
N LEU A 398 -21.71 13.51 -18.18
CA LEU A 398 -21.51 12.08 -18.31
C LEU A 398 -20.50 11.70 -19.41
N ARG A 399 -20.01 12.67 -20.20
CA ARG A 399 -18.90 12.49 -21.15
C ARG A 399 -17.56 12.36 -20.43
N GLU A 400 -17.37 13.09 -19.33
CA GLU A 400 -16.16 13.03 -18.48
C GLU A 400 -16.20 11.82 -17.53
N VAL A 401 -17.40 11.46 -17.04
CA VAL A 401 -17.61 10.21 -16.28
C VAL A 401 -17.37 8.97 -17.14
N GLY A 402 -17.93 8.94 -18.36
CA GLY A 402 -17.75 7.87 -19.33
C GLY A 402 -18.60 6.61 -19.08
N LYS A 403 -19.05 5.96 -20.17
CA LYS A 403 -20.05 4.87 -20.12
C LYS A 403 -19.68 3.72 -19.19
N ARG A 404 -18.41 3.25 -19.22
CA ARG A 404 -17.95 2.09 -18.44
C ARG A 404 -17.97 2.34 -16.93
N ALA A 405 -17.65 3.57 -16.49
CA ALA A 405 -17.71 3.93 -15.08
C ALA A 405 -19.17 4.03 -14.62
N LEU A 406 -20.02 4.73 -15.39
CA LEU A 406 -21.45 4.87 -15.10
C LEU A 406 -22.19 3.52 -15.07
N GLU A 407 -21.92 2.64 -16.03
CA GLU A 407 -22.44 1.27 -16.05
C GLU A 407 -22.02 0.48 -14.81
N SER A 408 -20.75 0.61 -14.39
CA SER A 408 -20.24 -0.07 -13.19
C SER A 408 -20.89 0.47 -11.92
N MET A 409 -21.06 1.81 -11.81
CA MET A 409 -21.72 2.47 -10.69
C MET A 409 -23.20 2.07 -10.56
N ILE A 410 -23.94 2.00 -11.67
CA ILE A 410 -25.33 1.51 -11.66
C ILE A 410 -25.38 0.04 -11.19
N LYS A 411 -24.52 -0.83 -11.74
CA LYS A 411 -24.53 -2.27 -11.40
C LYS A 411 -24.29 -2.56 -9.92
N VAL A 412 -23.50 -1.74 -9.23
CA VAL A 412 -23.20 -1.88 -7.78
C VAL A 412 -24.13 -1.07 -6.86
N GLY A 413 -25.11 -0.37 -7.42
CA GLY A 413 -26.15 0.34 -6.67
C GLY A 413 -25.88 1.80 -6.33
N ALA A 414 -24.79 2.39 -6.82
CA ALA A 414 -24.44 3.77 -6.51
C ALA A 414 -25.46 4.81 -7.04
N LEU A 415 -26.40 4.38 -7.90
CA LEU A 415 -27.49 5.19 -8.44
C LEU A 415 -28.90 4.63 -8.07
N ASP A 416 -29.00 3.65 -7.16
CA ASP A 416 -30.28 3.02 -6.77
C ASP A 416 -31.30 4.04 -6.21
N ALA A 417 -30.84 5.19 -5.72
CA ALA A 417 -31.68 6.30 -5.28
C ALA A 417 -32.56 6.91 -6.40
N PHE A 418 -32.20 6.72 -7.68
CA PHE A 418 -32.90 7.31 -8.83
C PHE A 418 -33.86 6.35 -9.53
N GLY A 419 -33.83 5.05 -9.20
CA GLY A 419 -34.60 4.01 -9.89
C GLY A 419 -33.90 2.66 -9.85
N ASP A 420 -34.55 1.62 -10.37
CA ASP A 420 -33.98 0.28 -10.38
C ASP A 420 -32.82 0.12 -11.39
N ARG A 421 -31.90 -0.79 -11.07
CA ARG A 421 -30.70 -1.05 -11.90
C ARG A 421 -31.04 -1.50 -13.32
N ALA A 422 -32.19 -2.13 -13.56
CA ALA A 422 -32.57 -2.59 -14.90
C ALA A 422 -32.95 -1.41 -15.79
N SER A 423 -33.86 -0.56 -15.33
CA SER A 423 -34.30 0.62 -16.07
C SER A 423 -33.22 1.68 -16.23
N LEU A 424 -32.30 1.80 -15.27
CA LEU A 424 -31.09 2.63 -15.42
C LEU A 424 -30.15 2.09 -16.50
N LEU A 425 -29.91 0.77 -16.56
CA LEU A 425 -29.09 0.14 -17.60
C LEU A 425 -29.75 0.17 -19.00
N GLU A 426 -31.04 -0.12 -19.11
CA GLU A 426 -31.83 -0.01 -20.36
C GLU A 426 -31.98 1.45 -20.84
N SER A 427 -31.74 2.43 -19.96
CA SER A 427 -31.76 3.86 -20.28
C SER A 427 -30.38 4.48 -20.44
N LEU A 428 -29.29 3.74 -20.21
CA LEU A 428 -27.92 4.26 -20.12
C LEU A 428 -27.50 5.13 -21.32
N ASP A 429 -27.71 4.66 -22.56
CA ASP A 429 -27.38 5.44 -23.76
C ASP A 429 -28.27 6.69 -23.93
N ARG A 430 -29.52 6.65 -23.45
CA ARG A 430 -30.43 7.82 -23.46
C ARG A 430 -29.99 8.85 -22.42
N ILE A 431 -29.67 8.40 -21.20
CA ILE A 431 -29.16 9.24 -20.09
C ILE A 431 -27.87 9.95 -20.51
N MET A 432 -26.91 9.22 -21.09
CA MET A 432 -25.67 9.81 -21.61
C MET A 432 -25.92 10.81 -22.74
N SER A 433 -26.84 10.51 -23.67
CA SER A 433 -27.18 11.42 -24.78
C SER A 433 -27.87 12.70 -24.28
N ALA A 434 -28.70 12.62 -23.24
CA ALA A 434 -29.38 13.76 -22.63
C ALA A 434 -28.37 14.71 -21.94
N SER A 435 -27.50 14.17 -21.07
CA SER A 435 -26.41 14.94 -20.43
C SER A 435 -25.51 15.59 -21.48
N ALA A 436 -25.03 14.82 -22.46
CA ALA A 436 -24.17 15.33 -23.53
C ALA A 436 -24.84 16.46 -24.34
N SER A 437 -26.17 16.42 -24.52
CA SER A 437 -26.93 17.48 -25.20
C SER A 437 -27.09 18.72 -24.34
N HIS A 438 -27.37 18.56 -23.04
CA HIS A 438 -27.47 19.65 -22.08
C HIS A 438 -26.16 20.46 -21.99
N PHE A 439 -25.03 19.79 -21.75
CA PHE A 439 -23.72 20.44 -21.65
C PHE A 439 -23.26 21.05 -22.99
N GLN A 440 -23.69 20.52 -24.14
CA GLN A 440 -23.45 21.16 -25.43
C GLN A 440 -24.30 22.43 -25.63
N ALA A 441 -25.57 22.42 -25.24
CA ALA A 441 -26.45 23.60 -25.31
C ALA A 441 -25.99 24.72 -24.36
N ALA A 442 -25.50 24.35 -23.17
CA ALA A 442 -24.87 25.26 -22.22
C ALA A 442 -23.59 25.89 -22.80
N ALA A 443 -22.65 25.08 -23.31
CA ALA A 443 -21.41 25.57 -23.92
C ALA A 443 -21.63 26.41 -25.19
N ALA A 444 -22.72 26.16 -25.93
CA ALA A 444 -23.15 26.98 -27.07
C ALA A 444 -23.89 28.27 -26.68
N GLY A 445 -24.12 28.53 -25.38
CA GLY A 445 -24.84 29.70 -24.87
C GLY A 445 -26.35 29.71 -25.18
N GLN A 446 -26.93 28.59 -25.61
CA GLN A 446 -28.28 28.57 -26.18
C GLN A 446 -29.41 28.52 -25.14
N MET A 447 -29.11 28.26 -23.86
CA MET A 447 -30.12 28.04 -22.83
C MET A 447 -30.91 29.31 -22.43
N SER A 448 -30.36 30.51 -22.68
CA SER A 448 -30.87 31.76 -22.08
C SER A 448 -31.96 32.50 -22.89
N LEU A 449 -32.21 32.13 -24.16
CA LEU A 449 -33.08 32.94 -25.05
C LEU A 449 -34.39 32.29 -25.51
N PHE A 450 -34.59 30.98 -25.28
CA PHE A 450 -35.77 30.25 -25.79
C PHE A 450 -36.30 29.15 -24.84
N GLY A 451 -35.91 29.15 -23.56
CA GLY A 451 -36.09 28.01 -22.63
C GLY A 451 -37.49 27.37 -22.60
N GLU A 452 -38.56 28.16 -22.54
CA GLU A 452 -39.95 27.64 -22.49
C GLU A 452 -40.53 27.20 -23.84
N HIS A 453 -39.84 27.40 -24.97
CA HIS A 453 -40.42 27.26 -26.32
C HIS A 453 -39.64 26.41 -27.33
N THR A 454 -38.44 25.91 -27.02
CA THR A 454 -37.69 25.00 -27.92
C THR A 454 -37.92 23.51 -27.67
N GLY A 455 -38.64 23.12 -26.61
CA GLY A 455 -39.00 21.72 -26.33
C GLY A 455 -37.80 20.78 -26.12
N LEU A 456 -36.65 21.34 -25.70
CA LEU A 456 -35.36 20.64 -25.62
C LEU A 456 -35.01 20.08 -24.24
N GLU A 457 -35.89 20.23 -23.25
CA GLU A 457 -35.84 19.43 -22.02
C GLU A 457 -36.21 17.97 -22.32
N GLN A 458 -35.24 17.16 -22.77
CA GLN A 458 -35.39 15.71 -22.86
C GLN A 458 -35.37 15.08 -21.46
N LYS A 459 -36.45 15.25 -20.71
CA LYS A 459 -36.65 14.61 -19.41
C LYS A 459 -36.66 13.09 -19.60
N ILE A 460 -35.70 12.43 -18.96
CA ILE A 460 -35.61 10.97 -18.90
C ILE A 460 -36.70 10.48 -17.95
N HIS A 461 -37.74 9.90 -18.52
CA HIS A 461 -38.66 9.05 -17.79
C HIS A 461 -38.14 7.61 -17.85
N LEU A 462 -37.70 7.09 -16.70
CA LEU A 462 -37.38 5.68 -16.55
C LEU A 462 -38.68 4.87 -16.73
N SER A 463 -38.73 4.07 -17.80
CA SER A 463 -39.82 3.12 -18.03
C SER A 463 -39.66 1.94 -17.07
N SER A 464 -40.71 1.14 -16.85
CA SER A 464 -40.51 -0.21 -16.29
C SER A 464 -39.61 -1.03 -17.22
N PRO A 465 -38.70 -1.87 -16.69
CA PRO A 465 -37.70 -2.54 -17.51
C PRO A 465 -38.32 -3.63 -18.38
N ALA A 466 -37.74 -3.89 -19.56
CA ALA A 466 -38.17 -4.98 -20.43
C ALA A 466 -37.81 -6.37 -19.86
N ARG A 467 -36.83 -6.43 -18.93
CA ARG A 467 -36.49 -7.62 -18.14
C ARG A 467 -36.20 -7.23 -16.69
N GLU A 468 -36.89 -7.90 -15.75
CA GLU A 468 -36.44 -7.95 -14.36
C GLU A 468 -35.09 -8.69 -14.27
N ILE A 469 -34.11 -8.08 -13.61
CA ILE A 469 -32.79 -8.69 -13.35
C ILE A 469 -32.96 -9.64 -12.16
N ASP A 470 -32.47 -10.89 -12.29
CA ASP A 470 -32.49 -11.83 -11.17
C ASP A 470 -31.55 -11.33 -10.06
N ARG A 471 -31.96 -11.48 -8.80
CA ARG A 471 -31.18 -11.04 -7.64
C ARG A 471 -29.80 -11.69 -7.61
N ARG A 472 -29.67 -12.92 -8.14
CA ARG A 472 -28.39 -13.59 -8.36
C ARG A 472 -27.46 -12.82 -9.29
N GLU A 473 -27.97 -12.27 -10.39
CA GLU A 473 -27.20 -11.53 -11.40
C GLU A 473 -26.69 -10.19 -10.83
N ILE A 474 -27.49 -9.52 -10.00
CA ILE A 474 -27.09 -8.34 -9.21
C ILE A 474 -25.92 -8.68 -8.27
N LEU A 475 -26.06 -9.77 -7.50
CA LEU A 475 -25.02 -10.22 -6.56
C LEU A 475 -23.74 -10.67 -7.29
N GLU A 476 -23.86 -11.29 -8.47
CA GLU A 476 -22.70 -11.65 -9.30
C GLU A 476 -21.97 -10.40 -9.83
N TRP A 477 -22.67 -9.30 -10.14
CA TRP A 477 -22.03 -8.01 -10.48
C TRP A 477 -21.35 -7.33 -9.30
N GLU A 478 -21.96 -7.32 -8.11
CA GLU A 478 -21.34 -6.75 -6.91
C GLU A 478 -20.03 -7.48 -6.57
N ARG A 479 -20.03 -8.83 -6.64
CA ARG A 479 -18.79 -9.61 -6.51
C ARG A 479 -17.78 -9.30 -7.62
N GLU A 480 -18.20 -9.06 -8.86
CA GLU A 480 -17.27 -8.77 -9.96
C GLU A 480 -16.65 -7.37 -9.88
N LEU A 481 -17.39 -6.38 -9.36
CA LEU A 481 -17.07 -4.95 -9.41
C LEU A 481 -16.62 -4.34 -8.07
N LEU A 482 -17.07 -4.89 -6.93
CA LEU A 482 -16.61 -4.51 -5.58
C LEU A 482 -15.74 -5.59 -4.94
N GLY A 483 -15.89 -6.85 -5.33
CA GLY A 483 -15.19 -8.00 -4.75
C GLY A 483 -15.99 -8.79 -3.70
N LEU A 484 -17.16 -8.30 -3.32
CA LEU A 484 -18.01 -8.87 -2.27
C LEU A 484 -19.50 -8.62 -2.53
N TYR A 485 -20.34 -9.30 -1.77
CA TYR A 485 -21.79 -9.10 -1.76
C TYR A 485 -22.18 -7.99 -0.77
N VAL A 486 -22.95 -6.99 -1.22
CA VAL A 486 -23.20 -5.75 -0.46
C VAL A 486 -24.69 -5.45 -0.29
N SER A 487 -25.53 -5.63 -1.31
CA SER A 487 -26.98 -5.40 -1.20
C SER A 487 -27.72 -6.52 -0.45
N ASP A 488 -27.22 -7.75 -0.50
CA ASP A 488 -27.62 -8.86 0.37
C ASP A 488 -26.58 -10.00 0.32
N HIS A 489 -26.74 -11.03 1.14
CA HIS A 489 -25.97 -12.27 1.00
C HIS A 489 -26.68 -13.28 0.07
N PRO A 490 -25.96 -14.08 -0.74
CA PRO A 490 -26.56 -15.18 -1.52
C PRO A 490 -27.35 -16.21 -0.71
N LEU A 491 -27.14 -16.24 0.62
CA LEU A 491 -27.84 -17.14 1.54
C LEU A 491 -29.08 -16.53 2.23
N SER A 492 -29.34 -15.23 2.08
CA SER A 492 -30.48 -14.58 2.72
C SER A 492 -31.85 -15.16 2.36
N PRO A 493 -32.11 -15.67 1.13
CA PRO A 493 -33.33 -16.43 0.83
C PRO A 493 -33.51 -17.68 1.70
N TYR A 494 -32.43 -18.20 2.28
CA TYR A 494 -32.43 -19.35 3.18
C TYR A 494 -32.37 -18.94 4.66
N LYS A 495 -32.34 -17.66 5.03
CA LYS A 495 -32.10 -17.20 6.43
C LYS A 495 -33.03 -17.87 7.46
N ALA A 496 -34.34 -17.88 7.23
CA ALA A 496 -35.31 -18.52 8.12
C ALA A 496 -35.19 -20.06 8.18
N LEU A 497 -34.59 -20.69 7.17
CA LEU A 497 -34.23 -22.11 7.16
C LEU A 497 -32.91 -22.34 7.92
N LEU A 498 -31.92 -21.45 7.77
CA LEU A 498 -30.66 -21.47 8.49
C LEU A 498 -30.91 -21.36 10.00
N GLU A 499 -31.68 -20.37 10.45
CA GLU A 499 -32.06 -20.17 11.86
C GLU A 499 -32.79 -21.37 12.50
N ARG A 500 -33.42 -22.23 11.68
CA ARG A 500 -34.11 -23.46 12.13
C ARG A 500 -33.28 -24.75 12.02
N VAL A 501 -32.19 -24.75 11.24
CA VAL A 501 -31.45 -25.98 10.85
C VAL A 501 -29.96 -25.92 11.20
N VAL A 502 -29.34 -24.74 11.13
CA VAL A 502 -27.94 -24.50 11.49
C VAL A 502 -27.82 -24.36 13.01
N SER A 503 -26.72 -24.87 13.55
CA SER A 503 -26.42 -24.84 14.99
C SER A 503 -25.34 -23.83 15.38
N HIS A 504 -24.46 -23.50 14.44
CA HIS A 504 -23.33 -22.59 14.60
C HIS A 504 -23.04 -21.90 13.26
N ASN A 505 -22.66 -20.61 13.28
CA ASN A 505 -22.13 -19.89 12.11
C ASN A 505 -20.59 -19.89 12.09
N SER A 506 -19.98 -19.31 11.04
CA SER A 506 -18.53 -19.29 10.86
C SER A 506 -17.74 -18.59 11.98
N ASN A 507 -18.32 -17.58 12.63
CA ASN A 507 -17.66 -16.86 13.72
C ASN A 507 -17.64 -17.71 15.00
N GLU A 508 -18.74 -18.40 15.29
CA GLU A 508 -18.89 -19.26 16.48
C GLU A 508 -17.99 -20.50 16.46
N LEU A 509 -17.50 -20.94 15.29
CA LEU A 509 -16.60 -22.09 15.18
C LEU A 509 -15.31 -21.97 16.01
N GLY A 510 -14.86 -20.75 16.33
CA GLY A 510 -13.68 -20.54 17.17
C GLY A 510 -13.90 -20.90 18.65
N ASP A 511 -15.15 -20.82 19.13
CA ASP A 511 -15.52 -21.10 20.52
C ASP A 511 -15.94 -22.56 20.73
N VAL A 512 -16.13 -23.33 19.65
CA VAL A 512 -16.47 -24.76 19.71
C VAL A 512 -15.23 -25.58 20.11
N PRO A 513 -15.30 -26.41 21.17
CA PRO A 513 -14.17 -27.25 21.58
C PRO A 513 -13.85 -28.32 20.51
N HIS A 514 -12.60 -28.78 20.48
CA HIS A 514 -12.15 -29.84 19.57
C HIS A 514 -13.02 -31.11 19.69
N GLU A 515 -13.33 -31.73 18.56
CA GLU A 515 -14.34 -32.79 18.37
C GLU A 515 -15.82 -32.36 18.60
N GLY A 516 -16.08 -31.10 18.95
CA GLY A 516 -17.43 -30.55 19.13
C GLY A 516 -18.27 -30.69 17.86
N ARG A 517 -19.50 -31.18 18.00
CA ARG A 517 -20.40 -31.41 16.86
C ARG A 517 -21.01 -30.10 16.38
N VAL A 518 -20.90 -29.86 15.07
CA VAL A 518 -21.51 -28.71 14.41
C VAL A 518 -22.35 -29.15 13.22
N LYS A 519 -23.51 -28.49 13.10
CA LYS A 519 -24.23 -28.33 11.85
C LYS A 519 -24.07 -26.88 11.39
N VAL A 520 -23.49 -26.70 10.21
CA VAL A 520 -23.33 -25.41 9.53
C VAL A 520 -23.96 -25.47 8.14
N ALA A 521 -24.06 -24.34 7.45
CA ALA A 521 -24.40 -24.32 6.04
C ALA A 521 -23.75 -23.12 5.34
N GLY A 522 -23.51 -23.24 4.04
CA GLY A 522 -22.89 -22.18 3.26
C GLY A 522 -22.90 -22.46 1.76
N MET A 523 -22.54 -21.45 0.98
CA MET A 523 -22.28 -21.59 -0.45
C MET A 523 -20.85 -22.08 -0.65
N VAL A 524 -20.64 -23.14 -1.43
CA VAL A 524 -19.31 -23.61 -1.79
C VAL A 524 -18.63 -22.58 -2.68
N THR A 525 -17.45 -22.10 -2.28
CA THR A 525 -16.64 -21.11 -3.02
C THR A 525 -15.33 -21.68 -3.54
N ARG A 526 -14.94 -22.88 -3.07
CA ARG A 526 -13.72 -23.55 -3.51
C ARG A 526 -13.81 -25.06 -3.29
N VAL A 527 -13.28 -25.83 -4.25
CA VAL A 527 -13.18 -27.29 -4.15
C VAL A 527 -11.78 -27.74 -4.60
N ARG A 528 -11.12 -28.56 -3.79
CA ARG A 528 -9.80 -29.14 -4.06
C ARG A 528 -9.79 -30.64 -3.77
N PRO A 529 -10.02 -31.49 -4.78
CA PRO A 529 -9.78 -32.93 -4.67
C PRO A 529 -8.31 -33.23 -4.35
N HIS A 530 -8.06 -34.25 -3.54
CA HIS A 530 -6.72 -34.67 -3.15
C HIS A 530 -6.63 -36.20 -3.04
N GLN A 531 -5.59 -36.82 -3.61
CA GLN A 531 -5.33 -38.25 -3.40
C GLN A 531 -4.42 -38.45 -2.19
N THR A 532 -4.89 -39.23 -1.22
CA THR A 532 -4.09 -39.67 -0.07
C THR A 532 -2.94 -40.59 -0.53
N ARG A 533 -1.92 -40.76 0.33
CA ARG A 533 -0.83 -41.76 0.14
C ARG A 533 -1.31 -43.21 -0.05
N THR A 534 -2.58 -43.51 0.24
CA THR A 534 -3.20 -44.83 0.01
C THR A 534 -4.00 -44.92 -1.29
N GLY A 535 -3.88 -43.95 -2.19
CA GLY A 535 -4.58 -43.88 -3.48
C GLY A 535 -6.05 -43.47 -3.39
N LYS A 536 -6.62 -43.36 -2.19
CA LYS A 536 -8.02 -42.95 -1.97
C LYS A 536 -8.16 -41.43 -2.09
N THR A 537 -9.13 -40.97 -2.88
CA THR A 537 -9.46 -39.55 -3.03
C THR A 537 -10.23 -39.04 -1.82
N MET A 538 -9.82 -37.89 -1.29
CA MET A 538 -10.54 -37.04 -0.34
C MET A 538 -10.77 -35.66 -0.97
N GLY A 539 -11.54 -34.80 -0.31
CA GLY A 539 -11.70 -33.40 -0.72
C GLY A 539 -11.41 -32.42 0.41
N PHE A 540 -10.82 -31.30 0.05
CA PHE A 540 -10.90 -30.06 0.83
C PHE A 540 -11.85 -29.12 0.10
N ALA A 541 -12.75 -28.46 0.82
CA ALA A 541 -13.63 -27.45 0.24
C ALA A 541 -13.72 -26.23 1.16
N THR A 542 -14.10 -25.09 0.61
CA THR A 542 -14.43 -23.89 1.37
C THR A 542 -15.91 -23.60 1.13
N ILE A 543 -16.65 -23.36 2.21
CA ILE A 543 -17.98 -22.76 2.15
C ILE A 543 -17.94 -21.36 2.77
N GLU A 544 -18.85 -20.50 2.35
CA GLU A 544 -19.05 -19.15 2.87
C GLU A 544 -20.49 -19.03 3.38
N ASP A 545 -20.65 -18.56 4.62
CA ASP A 545 -21.93 -18.18 5.19
C ASP A 545 -22.09 -16.65 5.26
N MET A 546 -23.15 -16.15 5.92
CA MET A 546 -23.44 -14.71 6.00
C MET A 546 -22.40 -13.90 6.81
N TYR A 547 -21.48 -14.58 7.48
CA TYR A 547 -20.53 -14.02 8.46
C TYR A 547 -19.07 -14.27 8.08
N GLY A 548 -18.77 -15.32 7.31
CA GLY A 548 -17.42 -15.63 6.87
C GLY A 548 -17.26 -16.99 6.20
N SER A 549 -16.00 -17.43 6.02
CA SER A 549 -15.67 -18.69 5.36
C SER A 549 -15.23 -19.79 6.33
N MET A 550 -15.53 -21.04 5.98
CA MET A 550 -15.25 -22.24 6.76
C MET A 550 -14.55 -23.29 5.88
N GLU A 551 -13.45 -23.88 6.38
CA GLU A 551 -12.80 -25.00 5.68
C GLU A 551 -13.44 -26.35 6.04
N LEU A 552 -13.74 -27.14 5.01
CA LEU A 552 -14.31 -28.48 5.10
C LEU A 552 -13.25 -29.53 4.74
N VAL A 553 -13.05 -30.51 5.63
CA VAL A 553 -12.20 -31.68 5.40
C VAL A 553 -13.08 -32.91 5.19
N ILE A 554 -13.18 -33.36 3.94
CA ILE A 554 -14.10 -34.42 3.52
C ILE A 554 -13.30 -35.70 3.26
N PHE A 555 -13.25 -36.58 4.27
CA PHE A 555 -12.52 -37.85 4.20
C PHE A 555 -13.07 -38.79 3.12
N PRO A 556 -12.26 -39.75 2.60
CA PRO A 556 -12.62 -40.52 1.39
C PRO A 556 -13.97 -41.24 1.42
N ARG A 557 -14.41 -41.73 2.58
CA ARG A 557 -15.72 -42.39 2.73
C ARG A 557 -16.88 -41.44 2.47
N THR A 558 -16.81 -40.22 3.02
CA THR A 558 -17.81 -39.17 2.83
C THR A 558 -17.72 -38.59 1.44
N TRP A 559 -16.49 -38.34 0.94
CA TRP A 559 -16.23 -37.75 -0.37
C TRP A 559 -16.88 -38.55 -1.51
N SER A 560 -16.74 -39.89 -1.51
CA SER A 560 -17.40 -40.76 -2.49
C SER A 560 -18.94 -40.73 -2.46
N GLN A 561 -19.56 -40.18 -1.41
CA GLN A 561 -21.01 -40.06 -1.28
C GLN A 561 -21.53 -38.66 -1.62
N CYS A 562 -20.71 -37.61 -1.49
CA CYS A 562 -21.14 -36.21 -1.57
C CYS A 562 -20.46 -35.35 -2.65
N PHE A 563 -19.45 -35.85 -3.39
CA PHE A 563 -18.70 -35.00 -4.33
C PHE A 563 -19.58 -34.31 -5.40
N GLU A 564 -20.68 -34.94 -5.84
CA GLU A 564 -21.64 -34.33 -6.78
C GLU A 564 -22.39 -33.10 -6.21
N LEU A 565 -22.47 -32.99 -4.89
CA LEU A 565 -23.07 -31.87 -4.16
C LEU A 565 -22.04 -30.75 -3.91
N VAL A 566 -20.77 -31.11 -3.75
CA VAL A 566 -19.67 -30.17 -3.44
C VAL A 566 -19.08 -29.64 -4.75
N LYS A 567 -19.81 -28.70 -5.36
CA LYS A 567 -19.41 -27.94 -6.56
C LYS A 567 -19.47 -26.45 -6.26
N ASP A 568 -18.60 -25.68 -6.91
CA ASP A 568 -18.57 -24.22 -6.79
C ASP A 568 -19.94 -23.59 -7.10
N GLY A 569 -20.37 -22.65 -6.27
CA GLY A 569 -21.69 -22.01 -6.32
C GLY A 569 -22.87 -22.81 -5.73
N ASN A 570 -22.69 -24.08 -5.29
CA ASN A 570 -23.78 -24.82 -4.64
C ASN A 570 -23.97 -24.40 -3.18
N PHE A 571 -25.22 -24.22 -2.75
CA PHE A 571 -25.56 -24.18 -1.32
C PHE A 571 -25.58 -25.59 -0.72
N ILE A 572 -24.87 -25.79 0.40
CA ILE A 572 -24.83 -27.05 1.14
C ILE A 572 -24.98 -26.85 2.65
N ILE A 573 -25.64 -27.83 3.30
CA ILE A 573 -25.74 -27.98 4.76
C ILE A 573 -24.82 -29.14 5.16
N VAL A 574 -23.98 -28.93 6.16
CA VAL A 574 -22.89 -29.82 6.56
C VAL A 574 -23.07 -30.26 8.02
N ASP A 575 -23.17 -31.57 8.24
CA ASP A 575 -23.07 -32.23 9.55
C ASP A 575 -21.59 -32.68 9.75
N GLY A 576 -20.98 -32.32 10.88
CA GLY A 576 -19.60 -32.74 11.19
C GLY A 576 -19.11 -32.40 12.60
N LYS A 577 -17.78 -32.43 12.78
CA LYS A 577 -17.07 -32.02 14.00
C LYS A 577 -16.10 -30.88 13.73
N VAL A 578 -15.88 -30.00 14.71
CA VAL A 578 -14.80 -29.00 14.66
C VAL A 578 -13.47 -29.65 15.03
N ASP A 579 -12.51 -29.54 14.12
CA ASP A 579 -11.09 -29.65 14.39
C ASP A 579 -10.56 -28.25 14.75
N ALA A 580 -10.43 -27.99 16.05
CA ALA A 580 -9.94 -26.74 16.59
C ALA A 580 -8.40 -26.64 16.63
N ASP A 581 -7.67 -27.57 15.98
CA ASP A 581 -6.21 -27.60 15.99
C ASP A 581 -5.59 -26.60 14.98
N GLY A 582 -5.98 -25.32 15.11
CA GLY A 582 -5.53 -24.20 14.27
C GLY A 582 -6.62 -23.17 13.99
N GLU A 583 -6.75 -22.77 12.73
CA GLU A 583 -7.99 -22.14 12.26
C GLU A 583 -9.06 -23.24 12.17
N PRO A 584 -10.26 -23.05 12.74
CA PRO A 584 -11.22 -24.13 12.94
C PRO A 584 -11.70 -24.71 11.61
N LYS A 585 -11.64 -26.03 11.48
CA LYS A 585 -12.04 -26.78 10.27
C LYS A 585 -13.14 -27.76 10.62
N ILE A 586 -14.01 -28.06 9.66
CA ILE A 586 -15.10 -29.01 9.87
C ILE A 586 -14.70 -30.35 9.24
N LEU A 587 -14.50 -31.36 10.09
CA LEU A 587 -14.37 -32.75 9.68
C LEU A 587 -15.76 -33.26 9.29
N VAL A 588 -15.98 -33.53 8.01
CA VAL A 588 -17.33 -33.72 7.47
C VAL A 588 -17.81 -35.17 7.59
N ASP A 589 -18.86 -35.37 8.39
CA ASP A 589 -19.57 -36.64 8.53
C ASP A 589 -20.63 -36.82 7.42
N LYS A 590 -21.35 -35.75 7.05
CA LYS A 590 -22.43 -35.79 6.05
C LYS A 590 -22.70 -34.42 5.43
N ILE A 591 -23.14 -34.40 4.16
CA ILE A 591 -23.57 -33.20 3.42
C ILE A 591 -24.98 -33.40 2.88
N THR A 592 -25.78 -32.33 2.86
CA THR A 592 -27.16 -32.26 2.34
C THR A 592 -27.40 -30.95 1.59
N THR A 593 -28.44 -30.90 0.74
CA THR A 593 -28.89 -29.70 0.02
C THR A 593 -30.32 -29.33 0.44
N SER A 594 -30.73 -28.10 0.14
CA SER A 594 -32.09 -27.55 0.35
C SER A 594 -33.21 -28.52 -0.02
N ASP A 595 -33.11 -29.12 -1.20
CA ASP A 595 -34.19 -29.86 -1.87
C ASP A 595 -34.49 -31.23 -1.22
N LYS A 596 -33.78 -31.58 -0.14
CA LYS A 596 -33.88 -32.86 0.58
C LYS A 596 -34.15 -32.70 2.08
N ILE A 597 -34.56 -31.51 2.52
CA ILE A 597 -34.92 -31.25 3.92
C ILE A 597 -36.37 -31.70 4.16
N THR A 598 -36.55 -33.00 4.36
CA THR A 598 -37.81 -33.53 4.89
C THR A 598 -37.94 -33.18 6.37
N VAL A 599 -38.64 -32.09 6.66
CA VAL A 599 -39.15 -31.80 8.01
C VAL A 599 -40.14 -32.90 8.41
N ALA A 600 -40.20 -33.23 9.71
CA ALA A 600 -41.15 -34.23 10.21
C ALA A 600 -42.61 -33.79 9.98
N GLN A 601 -43.53 -34.76 9.85
CA GLN A 601 -44.82 -34.57 9.19
C GLN A 601 -45.84 -33.66 9.90
N ASP A 602 -45.54 -33.14 11.10
CA ASP A 602 -46.48 -32.33 11.89
C ASP A 602 -46.54 -30.84 11.49
N GLU A 603 -45.55 -30.30 10.75
CA GLU A 603 -45.56 -28.88 10.28
C GLU A 603 -46.09 -28.69 8.84
N ALA A 604 -46.57 -29.74 8.16
CA ALA A 604 -46.99 -29.66 6.75
C ALA A 604 -48.07 -28.59 6.46
N ALA A 605 -48.94 -28.31 7.43
CA ALA A 605 -50.01 -27.32 7.31
C ALA A 605 -49.54 -25.86 7.22
N VAL A 606 -48.25 -25.57 7.49
CA VAL A 606 -47.70 -24.20 7.44
C VAL A 606 -47.17 -23.86 6.04
N LEU A 607 -46.73 -24.87 5.26
CA LEU A 607 -46.08 -24.63 3.96
C LEU A 607 -47.08 -24.17 2.89
N ASP A 608 -48.26 -24.77 2.84
CA ASP A 608 -49.35 -24.40 1.93
C ASP A 608 -49.95 -23.01 2.24
N ALA A 609 -49.66 -22.42 3.41
CA ALA A 609 -50.13 -21.09 3.82
C ALA A 609 -49.17 -19.95 3.45
N ILE A 610 -47.97 -20.25 2.92
CA ILE A 610 -46.91 -19.27 2.63
C ILE A 610 -46.65 -19.13 1.11
N LEU A 611 -47.17 -20.05 0.30
CA LEU A 611 -47.17 -19.92 -1.16
C LEU A 611 -48.29 -18.97 -1.63
N PRO A 612 -48.01 -17.88 -2.35
CA PRO A 612 -49.05 -16.96 -2.82
C PRO A 612 -49.89 -17.60 -3.93
N ASP A 613 -51.21 -17.67 -3.72
CA ASP A 613 -52.13 -18.30 -4.66
C ASP A 613 -52.27 -17.47 -5.96
N LYS A 614 -52.31 -18.16 -7.10
CA LYS A 614 -52.35 -17.54 -8.43
C LYS A 614 -53.77 -17.22 -8.87
N ASN A 615 -54.52 -16.42 -8.09
CA ASN A 615 -55.65 -15.60 -8.54
C ASN A 615 -56.28 -14.78 -7.41
N GLY A 616 -56.69 -13.54 -7.73
CA GLY A 616 -57.78 -12.86 -7.01
C GLY A 616 -57.38 -11.76 -6.03
N SER A 617 -58.10 -10.64 -6.11
CA SER A 617 -57.96 -9.46 -5.25
C SER A 617 -58.85 -9.54 -3.99
N ALA A 618 -58.39 -8.92 -2.88
CA ALA A 618 -59.20 -8.03 -2.05
C ALA A 618 -58.36 -7.30 -0.97
N SER A 619 -58.87 -6.16 -0.51
CA SER A 619 -58.25 -5.25 0.46
C SER A 619 -58.46 -5.64 1.93
N ALA A 620 -57.45 -5.38 2.77
CA ALA A 620 -57.63 -5.07 4.21
C ALA A 620 -56.48 -4.16 4.71
N GLN A 621 -56.78 -3.20 5.58
CA GLN A 621 -55.78 -2.33 6.25
C GLN A 621 -55.60 -2.77 7.72
N PRO A 622 -54.36 -2.85 8.23
CA PRO A 622 -54.09 -2.85 9.67
C PRO A 622 -54.24 -1.45 10.27
N GLN A 623 -54.65 -1.35 11.54
CA GLN A 623 -54.84 -0.08 12.25
C GLN A 623 -53.59 0.33 13.04
N VAL A 624 -53.39 1.65 13.19
CA VAL A 624 -52.35 2.24 14.04
C VAL A 624 -52.76 2.15 15.52
N ALA A 625 -51.79 1.92 16.41
CA ALA A 625 -51.95 2.03 17.86
C ALA A 625 -51.00 3.09 18.42
N GLU A 626 -51.53 4.02 19.23
CA GLU A 626 -50.78 5.14 19.80
C GLU A 626 -50.10 4.79 21.15
N PRO A 627 -48.98 5.44 21.51
CA PRO A 627 -48.26 5.21 22.76
C PRO A 627 -48.83 6.00 23.96
N PRO A 628 -48.70 5.49 25.21
CA PRO A 628 -49.01 6.24 26.42
C PRO A 628 -47.92 7.27 26.77
N ALA A 629 -48.27 8.31 27.53
CA ALA A 629 -47.49 9.56 27.56
C ALA A 629 -47.01 10.04 28.96
N HIS A 630 -45.93 10.82 28.91
CA HIS A 630 -45.45 11.85 29.87
C HIS A 630 -44.99 11.46 31.30
N TYR A 631 -43.75 11.86 31.59
CA TYR A 631 -43.40 12.60 32.81
C TYR A 631 -42.43 13.75 32.47
N VAL A 632 -42.46 14.86 33.23
CA VAL A 632 -41.68 16.08 32.94
C VAL A 632 -41.23 16.74 34.25
N PRO A 633 -39.95 17.16 34.36
CA PRO A 633 -39.56 18.27 35.23
C PRO A 633 -38.81 19.38 34.45
N ASN A 634 -39.50 20.50 34.31
CA ASN A 634 -39.06 21.80 33.79
C ASN A 634 -37.87 22.44 34.54
N THR A 635 -36.88 22.95 33.80
CA THR A 635 -36.11 24.17 34.16
C THR A 635 -35.77 24.98 32.90
N ALA A 636 -35.96 26.31 32.94
CA ALA A 636 -35.80 27.22 31.80
C ALA A 636 -34.44 27.98 31.80
N PRO A 637 -33.98 28.53 30.65
CA PRO A 637 -32.65 29.13 30.50
C PRO A 637 -32.64 30.68 30.57
N PRO A 638 -31.46 31.30 30.77
CA PRO A 638 -31.11 32.63 30.26
C PRO A 638 -30.43 32.49 28.87
N ALA A 639 -30.90 33.08 27.78
CA ALA A 639 -31.05 34.51 27.44
C ALA A 639 -29.90 34.99 26.53
N GLU A 640 -30.24 35.48 25.33
CA GLU A 640 -29.31 35.80 24.24
C GLU A 640 -29.01 37.31 24.06
N ALA A 641 -28.08 37.58 23.14
CA ALA A 641 -27.85 38.79 22.33
C ALA A 641 -26.79 39.81 22.81
N PRO A 642 -26.14 40.56 21.89
CA PRO A 642 -26.23 40.52 20.41
C PRO A 642 -24.89 40.17 19.70
N MET A 643 -24.92 40.12 18.37
CA MET A 643 -23.74 40.20 17.50
C MET A 643 -23.37 41.66 17.20
N GLU A 644 -22.08 41.94 16.97
CA GLU A 644 -21.62 43.11 16.19
C GLU A 644 -20.48 42.68 15.24
N GLU A 645 -20.42 43.30 14.06
CA GLU A 645 -19.36 43.10 13.06
C GLU A 645 -18.23 44.12 13.26
N GLY A 646 -16.97 43.70 13.10
CA GLY A 646 -15.82 44.59 13.19
C GLY A 646 -14.55 44.00 12.57
N TRP A 647 -13.85 44.79 11.76
CA TRP A 647 -12.57 44.46 11.11
C TRP A 647 -11.56 45.60 11.36
N MET A 648 -10.27 45.33 11.11
CA MET A 648 -9.10 46.23 11.28
C MET A 648 -8.55 46.36 12.73
N PRO A 649 -7.24 46.61 12.91
CA PRO A 649 -6.08 46.21 12.10
C PRO A 649 -4.94 45.54 12.92
N ASP A 650 -3.91 45.02 12.24
CA ASP A 650 -2.63 44.64 12.88
C ASP A 650 -1.84 45.89 13.30
N ASP A 651 -1.51 46.03 14.59
CA ASP A 651 -0.70 47.14 15.10
C ASP A 651 0.18 46.71 16.29
N ASP A 652 1.03 45.70 16.08
CA ASP A 652 1.94 45.14 17.11
C ASP A 652 3.30 44.69 16.49
N MET A 653 3.97 45.60 15.76
CA MET A 653 5.36 45.44 15.34
C MET A 653 6.30 46.30 16.20
N PRO A 654 7.37 45.74 16.79
CA PRO A 654 8.41 46.55 17.43
C PRO A 654 9.20 47.34 16.37
N PRO A 655 9.62 48.59 16.66
CA PRO A 655 10.35 49.42 15.70
C PRO A 655 11.76 48.88 15.40
N PRO A 656 12.32 49.16 14.21
CA PRO A 656 13.68 48.76 13.87
C PRO A 656 14.72 49.52 14.71
N PRO A 657 15.88 48.89 15.03
CA PRO A 657 17.00 49.57 15.70
C PRO A 657 17.72 50.53 14.74
N ASP A 658 18.43 51.51 15.32
CA ASP A 658 19.21 52.50 14.57
C ASP A 658 20.30 51.89 13.68
N PRO A 659 20.62 52.51 12.52
CA PRO A 659 21.74 52.09 11.68
C PRO A 659 23.09 52.35 12.36
N PHE A 660 24.04 51.43 12.17
CA PHE A 660 25.39 51.53 12.75
C PHE A 660 26.21 52.70 12.16
N PRO A 661 27.22 53.20 12.91
CA PRO A 661 28.09 54.30 12.46
C PRO A 661 28.87 54.00 11.15
N PRO A 662 29.24 55.03 10.35
CA PRO A 662 29.86 54.85 9.04
C PRO A 662 31.29 54.28 9.04
N ASP A 663 31.93 54.22 10.21
CA ASP A 663 33.33 53.87 10.42
C ASP A 663 33.59 52.36 10.63
N TRP A 664 32.57 51.51 10.50
CA TRP A 664 32.70 50.05 10.59
C TRP A 664 33.03 49.38 9.24
N GLY A 665 34.18 49.78 8.66
CA GLY A 665 34.74 49.18 7.45
C GLY A 665 35.53 47.89 7.74
N PHE A 666 35.35 46.86 6.90
CA PHE A 666 36.15 45.64 6.95
C PHE A 666 37.51 45.83 6.24
N ASP A 667 38.61 45.74 6.99
CA ASP A 667 39.94 45.53 6.41
C ASP A 667 40.04 44.11 5.80
N ALA A 668 40.76 43.99 4.69
CA ALA A 668 40.88 42.74 3.96
C ALA A 668 41.73 41.69 4.73
N PRO A 669 41.34 40.41 4.77
CA PRO A 669 42.02 39.39 5.56
C PRO A 669 43.44 39.11 5.05
N GLN A 670 44.43 39.23 5.94
CA GLN A 670 45.83 38.89 5.66
C GLN A 670 46.04 37.37 5.68
N THR A 671 46.93 36.87 4.82
CA THR A 671 47.29 35.45 4.73
C THR A 671 48.17 35.00 5.91
N PRO A 672 47.78 33.95 6.68
CA PRO A 672 48.63 33.37 7.70
C PRO A 672 49.83 32.62 7.10
N THR A 673 51.02 32.80 7.69
CA THR A 673 52.24 32.07 7.34
C THR A 673 52.38 30.75 8.12
N VAL A 674 53.12 29.79 7.54
CA VAL A 674 53.34 28.45 8.09
C VAL A 674 54.65 28.40 8.91
N PRO A 675 54.63 27.98 10.19
CA PRO A 675 55.84 27.67 10.96
C PRO A 675 56.49 26.35 10.50
N GLN A 676 57.81 26.21 10.72
CA GLN A 676 58.60 25.04 10.32
C GLN A 676 59.02 24.16 11.52
N SER A 677 59.41 22.92 11.18
CA SER A 677 60.15 21.92 11.97
C SER A 677 59.40 21.25 13.15
N GLU A 678 59.78 20.05 13.62
CA GLU A 678 60.90 19.15 13.25
C GLU A 678 60.54 17.65 13.45
N ASP A 679 61.42 16.75 13.02
CA ASP A 679 61.49 15.28 13.27
C ASP A 679 60.32 14.33 12.91
N ALA A 680 60.53 13.58 11.82
CA ALA A 680 59.92 12.25 11.60
C ALA A 680 60.77 11.36 10.66
N PRO A 681 61.20 10.15 11.10
CA PRO A 681 61.76 9.10 10.23
C PRO A 681 60.88 7.82 10.20
N SER A 682 60.86 6.96 9.17
CA SER A 682 61.29 7.04 7.76
C SER A 682 60.74 5.79 7.01
N ALA A 683 60.98 5.70 5.68
CA ALA A 683 60.62 4.61 4.73
C ALA A 683 59.12 4.51 4.34
N LYS A 684 58.68 4.73 3.07
CA LYS A 684 59.04 4.16 1.72
C LYS A 684 58.29 2.85 1.41
N GLU A 685 57.85 2.51 0.19
CA GLU A 685 57.74 3.13 -1.17
C GLU A 685 56.81 2.21 -2.02
N SER A 686 56.17 2.58 -3.14
CA SER A 686 55.95 3.84 -3.89
C SER A 686 54.73 3.70 -4.83
N LEU A 687 54.34 4.77 -5.55
CA LEU A 687 53.46 4.74 -6.74
C LEU A 687 54.00 5.70 -7.83
N PRO A 688 53.86 5.40 -9.13
CA PRO A 688 54.33 6.27 -10.23
C PRO A 688 53.30 7.31 -10.69
N GLU A 689 53.80 8.39 -11.31
CA GLU A 689 53.04 9.57 -11.77
C GLU A 689 52.39 9.43 -13.17
N PRO A 690 51.42 10.31 -13.53
CA PRO A 690 50.65 10.22 -14.78
C PRO A 690 51.35 10.86 -16.00
N LEU A 691 50.95 10.42 -17.20
CA LEU A 691 51.37 11.02 -18.48
C LEU A 691 50.35 12.04 -19.01
N THR A 692 50.86 13.12 -19.60
CA THR A 692 50.12 14.29 -20.09
C THR A 692 49.73 14.21 -21.57
N ALA A 693 48.78 15.05 -21.99
CA ALA A 693 48.16 15.04 -23.32
C ALA A 693 48.91 15.88 -24.38
N ALA A 694 48.70 15.54 -25.66
CA ALA A 694 49.18 16.24 -26.86
C ALA A 694 48.19 15.98 -28.04
N PRO A 695 48.26 16.69 -29.20
CA PRO A 695 47.08 17.40 -29.73
C PRO A 695 46.62 16.97 -31.15
N ALA A 696 45.67 17.71 -31.73
CA ALA A 696 45.09 17.48 -33.06
C ALA A 696 45.47 18.57 -34.09
N LEU A 697 45.52 18.24 -35.40
CA LEU A 697 45.47 19.19 -36.54
C LEU A 697 45.33 18.50 -37.94
N GLN A 698 44.37 18.97 -38.74
CA GLN A 698 44.33 18.99 -40.24
C GLN A 698 44.37 17.67 -41.08
N SER A 699 44.33 17.79 -42.42
CA SER A 699 43.55 16.90 -43.32
C SER A 699 44.13 16.61 -44.73
N GLU A 700 43.79 15.43 -45.28
CA GLU A 700 43.93 14.95 -46.69
C GLU A 700 45.36 14.71 -47.25
N PRO A 701 45.57 13.90 -48.34
CA PRO A 701 44.60 13.34 -49.31
C PRO A 701 44.65 11.80 -49.57
N SER A 702 43.87 11.34 -50.56
CA SER A 702 43.80 9.98 -51.18
C SER A 702 44.70 9.86 -52.45
N PRO A 703 44.77 8.72 -53.23
CA PRO A 703 44.11 7.39 -53.16
C PRO A 703 45.15 6.23 -52.98
N PRO A 704 45.30 5.07 -53.72
CA PRO A 704 44.77 4.56 -55.02
C PRO A 704 43.89 3.28 -54.91
N GLN A 705 44.12 2.24 -55.73
CA GLN A 705 43.33 0.98 -55.87
C GLN A 705 44.21 -0.23 -56.26
N THR A 706 43.77 -1.48 -56.00
CA THR A 706 44.07 -2.69 -56.82
C THR A 706 43.15 -3.88 -56.47
N ALA A 707 43.11 -4.91 -57.32
CA ALA A 707 42.20 -6.08 -57.23
C ALA A 707 42.89 -7.34 -57.86
N PRO A 708 42.17 -8.42 -58.22
CA PRO A 708 41.56 -9.44 -57.34
C PRO A 708 42.11 -10.87 -57.60
N SER A 709 41.71 -11.85 -56.79
CA SER A 709 41.84 -13.29 -57.13
C SER A 709 40.66 -14.14 -56.56
N ALA A 710 40.59 -15.45 -56.83
CA ALA A 710 39.37 -16.28 -56.73
C ALA A 710 39.58 -17.75 -56.29
N GLY A 711 38.49 -18.48 -55.99
CA GLY A 711 38.45 -19.95 -55.85
C GLY A 711 37.15 -20.50 -55.21
N GLU A 712 36.44 -21.39 -55.93
CA GLU A 712 35.24 -22.16 -55.54
C GLU A 712 35.60 -23.69 -55.43
N PRO A 713 34.71 -24.71 -55.18
CA PRO A 713 33.24 -24.80 -55.42
C PRO A 713 32.37 -25.57 -54.37
N HIS A 714 31.07 -25.74 -54.70
CA HIS A 714 30.05 -26.61 -54.05
C HIS A 714 29.98 -28.05 -54.62
N PRO A 715 29.15 -28.95 -54.02
CA PRO A 715 28.00 -29.60 -54.73
C PRO A 715 26.67 -29.52 -53.92
N GLU A 716 25.46 -29.28 -54.47
CA GLU A 716 24.54 -30.12 -55.32
C GLU A 716 23.60 -31.09 -54.53
N SER A 717 22.32 -31.37 -54.89
CA SER A 717 21.42 -30.85 -55.96
C SER A 717 19.89 -31.19 -55.76
N SER A 718 19.00 -30.32 -56.32
CA SER A 718 17.76 -30.57 -57.13
C SER A 718 16.59 -31.50 -56.66
N PRO A 719 15.37 -31.54 -57.30
CA PRO A 719 14.85 -30.83 -58.51
C PRO A 719 13.44 -30.14 -58.40
N ALA A 720 12.90 -29.65 -59.53
CA ALA A 720 11.67 -28.83 -59.76
C ALA A 720 10.34 -29.65 -59.97
N PRO A 721 9.14 -29.14 -60.44
CA PRO A 721 8.89 -28.24 -61.61
C PRO A 721 7.69 -27.22 -61.60
N GLU A 722 7.67 -26.32 -62.61
CA GLU A 722 6.60 -25.76 -63.51
C GLU A 722 5.10 -25.61 -63.09
N ALA A 723 4.26 -24.68 -63.63
CA ALA A 723 4.40 -23.41 -64.40
C ALA A 723 3.02 -22.68 -64.62
N GLU A 724 3.03 -21.40 -65.06
CA GLU A 724 1.93 -20.58 -65.67
C GLU A 724 0.72 -20.09 -64.79
N SER A 725 0.11 -18.90 -64.98
CA SER A 725 0.31 -17.78 -65.95
C SER A 725 -0.23 -16.38 -65.49
N THR A 726 0.22 -15.32 -66.21
CA THR A 726 -0.30 -13.91 -66.31
C THR A 726 0.04 -12.88 -65.21
N PRO A 727 0.11 -11.57 -65.53
CA PRO A 727 1.03 -10.96 -66.51
C PRO A 727 1.98 -9.92 -65.86
N ALA A 728 2.86 -9.31 -66.66
CA ALA A 728 4.05 -8.60 -66.18
C ALA A 728 3.82 -7.30 -65.38
N VAL A 729 4.65 -7.09 -64.36
CA VAL A 729 4.95 -5.78 -63.74
C VAL A 729 6.47 -5.54 -63.82
N MET A 730 6.89 -4.40 -64.36
CA MET A 730 8.30 -4.03 -64.43
C MET A 730 8.84 -3.61 -63.05
N VAL A 731 9.79 -4.37 -62.51
CA VAL A 731 10.56 -3.93 -61.33
C VAL A 731 11.67 -2.98 -61.78
N VAL A 732 11.41 -1.68 -61.67
CA VAL A 732 12.43 -0.63 -61.80
C VAL A 732 13.30 -0.63 -60.53
N PRO A 733 14.64 -0.49 -60.62
CA PRO A 733 15.49 -0.44 -59.43
C PRO A 733 15.09 0.70 -58.49
N PRO A 734 15.20 0.52 -57.16
CA PRO A 734 14.69 1.49 -56.19
C PRO A 734 15.45 2.83 -56.30
N PRO A 735 14.76 3.97 -56.40
CA PRO A 735 15.40 5.27 -56.49
C PRO A 735 16.11 5.63 -55.19
N ALA A 736 17.19 6.40 -55.29
CA ALA A 736 17.84 7.00 -54.13
C ALA A 736 16.82 7.83 -53.34
N ARG A 737 16.71 7.57 -52.02
CA ARG A 737 15.72 8.24 -51.18
C ARG A 737 16.01 9.75 -51.10
N PRO A 738 15.01 10.62 -51.34
CA PRO A 738 15.15 12.05 -51.08
C PRO A 738 15.46 12.33 -49.60
N VAL A 739 16.15 13.44 -49.34
CA VAL A 739 16.17 14.05 -48.00
C VAL A 739 14.75 14.56 -47.72
N ALA A 740 14.00 13.79 -46.93
CA ALA A 740 12.63 14.16 -46.57
C ALA A 740 12.63 15.36 -45.62
N ALA A 741 11.82 16.37 -45.94
CA ALA A 741 11.53 17.46 -45.01
C ALA A 741 10.86 16.91 -43.74
N GLN A 742 11.08 17.58 -42.61
CA GLN A 742 10.50 17.17 -41.33
C GLN A 742 8.97 17.19 -41.42
N PRO A 743 8.26 16.13 -40.97
CA PRO A 743 6.82 16.20 -40.84
C PRO A 743 6.46 17.29 -39.82
N ALA A 744 5.44 18.10 -40.13
CA ALA A 744 4.98 19.16 -39.25
C ALA A 744 4.60 18.56 -37.88
N GLY A 745 5.22 19.06 -36.82
CA GLY A 745 4.98 18.55 -35.48
C GLY A 745 3.52 18.74 -35.05
N LEU A 746 3.00 17.78 -34.28
CA LEU A 746 1.81 17.98 -33.46
C LEU A 746 1.94 19.29 -32.68
N PRO A 747 0.82 20.03 -32.42
CA PRO A 747 0.89 21.29 -31.71
C PRO A 747 1.56 21.07 -30.35
N ARG A 748 2.76 21.63 -30.19
CA ARG A 748 3.33 21.81 -28.86
C ARG A 748 2.31 22.60 -28.07
N TYR A 749 1.96 22.14 -26.87
CA TYR A 749 1.29 22.99 -25.90
C TYR A 749 2.09 24.29 -25.81
N ALA A 750 1.45 25.39 -26.15
CA ALA A 750 2.04 26.69 -25.95
C ALA A 750 2.19 26.88 -24.44
N ARG A 751 3.42 26.72 -23.94
CA ARG A 751 3.85 27.57 -22.83
C ARG A 751 3.42 28.99 -23.22
N PRO A 752 2.74 29.76 -22.34
CA PRO A 752 2.52 31.18 -22.57
C PRO A 752 3.85 31.76 -23.04
N ALA A 753 3.83 32.41 -24.22
CA ALA A 753 5.07 32.70 -24.92
C ALA A 753 5.98 33.48 -23.98
N VAL A 754 7.13 32.90 -23.63
CA VAL A 754 8.19 33.63 -22.94
C VAL A 754 8.54 34.75 -23.88
N THR A 755 8.06 35.96 -23.57
CA THR A 755 8.49 37.17 -24.24
C THR A 755 10.00 37.23 -24.04
N PRO A 756 10.83 37.04 -25.08
CA PRO A 756 12.26 37.19 -24.92
C PRO A 756 12.49 38.60 -24.40
N SER A 757 13.25 38.74 -23.32
CA SER A 757 13.53 40.06 -22.76
C SER A 757 14.15 40.91 -23.86
N THR A 758 13.48 42.00 -24.24
CA THR A 758 13.90 42.83 -25.38
C THR A 758 15.21 43.57 -25.13
N ASP A 759 15.70 43.52 -23.89
CA ASP A 759 17.01 43.93 -23.45
C ASP A 759 17.90 42.70 -23.19
N GLY A 760 19.20 42.82 -23.50
CA GLY A 760 20.23 41.84 -23.15
C GLY A 760 20.60 41.87 -21.66
N GLN A 761 19.63 41.61 -20.79
CA GLN A 761 19.85 41.49 -19.34
C GLN A 761 20.55 40.16 -19.02
N SER A 762 21.41 40.18 -18.00
CA SER A 762 22.06 38.98 -17.47
C SER A 762 21.06 38.11 -16.69
N VAL A 763 21.42 36.84 -16.47
CA VAL A 763 20.61 35.89 -15.68
C VAL A 763 20.75 36.26 -14.19
N ARG A 764 19.72 36.91 -13.64
CA ARG A 764 19.76 37.47 -12.28
C ARG A 764 19.63 36.38 -11.23
N MET A 765 20.05 36.68 -10.00
CA MET A 765 19.77 35.87 -8.82
C MET A 765 18.86 36.61 -7.82
N VAL A 766 17.71 36.02 -7.49
CA VAL A 766 16.88 36.47 -6.37
C VAL A 766 17.35 35.79 -5.08
N ARG A 767 17.96 36.54 -4.17
CA ARG A 767 18.23 36.06 -2.81
C ARG A 767 17.14 36.56 -1.86
N VAL A 768 16.30 35.63 -1.39
CA VAL A 768 15.25 35.92 -0.41
C VAL A 768 15.80 35.66 0.98
N VAL A 769 15.90 36.72 1.78
CA VAL A 769 16.33 36.66 3.17
C VAL A 769 15.13 36.25 4.04
N MET A 770 15.35 35.33 4.97
CA MET A 770 14.34 34.91 5.95
C MET A 770 15.00 34.76 7.31
N ARG A 771 14.37 35.29 8.36
CA ARG A 771 14.78 35.06 9.75
C ARG A 771 13.75 34.14 10.40
N SER A 772 14.20 33.18 11.20
CA SER A 772 13.31 32.32 11.97
C SER A 772 12.46 33.15 12.93
N THR A 773 11.17 32.80 13.05
CA THR A 773 10.23 33.41 13.99
C THR A 773 10.20 32.70 15.35
N GLY A 774 11.02 31.65 15.55
CA GLY A 774 10.96 30.77 16.71
C GLY A 774 9.83 29.73 16.65
N ASP A 775 8.89 29.87 15.71
CA ASP A 775 7.83 28.90 15.42
C ASP A 775 8.17 28.12 14.14
N ALA A 776 8.56 26.85 14.31
CA ALA A 776 8.93 25.97 13.22
C ALA A 776 7.78 25.63 12.25
N LEU A 777 6.51 25.72 12.67
CA LEU A 777 5.36 25.55 11.77
C LEU A 777 5.17 26.81 10.93
N ARG A 778 5.21 28.00 11.55
CA ARG A 778 5.09 29.30 10.87
C ARG A 778 6.22 29.50 9.87
N ASP A 779 7.46 29.20 10.25
CA ASP A 779 8.63 29.28 9.37
C ASP A 779 8.53 28.31 8.19
N LYS A 780 8.14 27.05 8.43
CA LYS A 780 7.93 26.04 7.37
C LYS A 780 6.84 26.45 6.38
N LEU A 781 5.74 27.06 6.86
CA LEU A 781 4.69 27.62 6.01
C LEU A 781 5.19 28.83 5.21
N ARG A 782 5.98 29.72 5.83
CA ARG A 782 6.58 30.90 5.16
C ARG A 782 7.52 30.49 4.02
N VAL A 783 8.46 29.57 4.29
CA VAL A 783 9.39 29.01 3.28
C VAL A 783 8.61 28.33 2.15
N ARG A 784 7.58 27.52 2.46
CA ARG A 784 6.74 26.88 1.43
C ARG A 784 5.99 27.91 0.56
N ARG A 785 5.48 29.00 1.16
CA ARG A 785 4.80 30.07 0.42
C ARG A 785 5.77 30.85 -0.48
N VAL A 786 6.95 31.21 0.03
CA VAL A 786 8.01 31.89 -0.75
C VAL A 786 8.45 31.02 -1.95
N TYR A 787 8.73 29.74 -1.73
CA TYR A 787 9.09 28.79 -2.78
C TYR A 787 7.97 28.64 -3.83
N GLY A 788 6.71 28.49 -3.39
CA GLY A 788 5.56 28.40 -4.29
C GLY A 788 5.37 29.66 -5.14
N VAL A 789 5.62 30.84 -4.60
CA VAL A 789 5.57 32.10 -5.35
C VAL A 789 6.69 32.17 -6.40
N LEU A 790 7.94 31.88 -6.04
CA LEU A 790 9.06 31.84 -7.01
C LEU A 790 8.81 30.84 -8.14
N PHE A 791 8.29 29.65 -7.82
CA PHE A 791 7.97 28.63 -8.82
C PHE A 791 6.76 28.98 -9.69
N SER A 792 5.85 29.86 -9.23
CA SER A 792 4.67 30.29 -10.00
C SER A 792 4.97 31.28 -11.14
N TYR A 793 6.16 31.88 -11.15
CA TYR A 793 6.63 32.77 -12.23
C TYR A 793 7.77 32.09 -12.99
N PRO A 794 7.52 31.45 -14.15
CA PRO A 794 8.55 30.74 -14.90
C PRO A 794 9.48 31.68 -15.66
N GLY A 795 10.78 31.37 -15.68
CA GLY A 795 11.81 32.13 -16.40
C GLY A 795 13.18 31.45 -16.31
N GLU A 796 14.25 32.21 -16.56
CA GLU A 796 15.64 31.70 -16.54
C GLU A 796 16.48 32.23 -15.36
N ASP A 797 15.96 33.21 -14.60
CA ASP A 797 16.64 33.77 -13.41
C ASP A 797 16.76 32.70 -12.30
N ARG A 798 17.81 32.79 -11.50
CA ARG A 798 18.07 31.87 -10.37
C ARG A 798 17.46 32.41 -9.08
N PHE A 799 17.29 31.54 -8.08
CA PHE A 799 16.96 31.98 -6.72
C PHE A 799 17.66 31.16 -5.62
N ALA A 800 17.83 31.80 -4.46
CA ALA A 800 18.41 31.23 -3.26
C ALA A 800 17.70 31.78 -2.00
N PHE A 801 17.68 31.00 -0.93
CA PHE A 801 17.22 31.45 0.38
C PHE A 801 18.41 31.71 1.32
N GLN A 802 18.39 32.85 2.00
CA GLN A 802 19.35 33.19 3.05
C GLN A 802 18.63 33.15 4.40
N ILE A 803 18.69 32.00 5.05
CA ILE A 803 17.92 31.69 6.27
C ILE A 803 18.78 31.96 7.50
N PHE A 804 18.29 32.75 8.44
CA PHE A 804 18.96 33.03 9.71
C PHE A 804 18.23 32.37 10.89
N GLU A 805 18.99 31.63 11.70
CA GLU A 805 18.55 30.99 12.94
C GLU A 805 19.49 31.41 14.07
N GLY A 806 19.00 32.27 14.96
CA GLY A 806 19.85 32.97 15.94
C GLY A 806 20.96 33.77 15.23
N GLU A 807 22.21 33.53 15.63
CA GLU A 807 23.40 34.15 15.04
C GLU A 807 23.91 33.46 13.76
N ARG A 808 23.31 32.32 13.36
CA ARG A 808 23.78 31.52 12.21
C ARG A 808 23.00 31.87 10.94
N GLY A 809 23.71 32.02 9.83
CA GLY A 809 23.14 32.20 8.49
C GLY A 809 23.44 31.01 7.58
N TYR A 810 22.43 30.55 6.85
CA TYR A 810 22.48 29.44 5.91
C TYR A 810 22.06 29.92 4.52
N LEU A 811 22.90 29.68 3.50
CA LEU A 811 22.55 29.91 2.10
C LEU A 811 22.08 28.59 1.49
N VAL A 812 20.88 28.59 0.89
CA VAL A 812 20.26 27.44 0.23
C VAL A 812 19.97 27.81 -1.22
N GLU A 813 20.79 27.32 -2.15
CA GLU A 813 20.60 27.52 -3.60
C GLU A 813 19.70 26.44 -4.21
N PHE A 814 18.98 26.80 -5.27
CA PHE A 814 18.07 25.89 -5.98
C PHE A 814 18.52 25.67 -7.44
N PRO A 815 19.71 25.09 -7.71
CA PRO A 815 20.32 25.08 -9.04
C PRO A 815 19.55 24.31 -10.13
N ASN A 816 18.56 23.49 -9.73
CA ASN A 816 17.67 22.76 -10.65
C ASN A 816 16.33 23.48 -10.92
N PHE A 817 16.14 24.68 -10.37
CA PHE A 817 14.91 25.46 -10.47
C PHE A 817 15.22 26.92 -10.86
N THR A 818 14.35 27.52 -11.66
CA THR A 818 14.47 28.91 -12.12
C THR A 818 13.15 29.65 -11.92
N THR A 819 13.22 30.96 -11.99
CA THR A 819 12.08 31.89 -11.87
C THR A 819 12.17 32.97 -12.95
N GLY A 820 11.11 33.75 -13.14
CA GLY A 820 11.09 34.91 -14.03
C GLY A 820 10.97 36.19 -13.22
N VAL A 821 12.06 36.95 -13.09
CA VAL A 821 12.06 38.20 -12.31
C VAL A 821 11.32 39.29 -13.07
N CYS A 822 10.06 39.48 -12.67
CA CYS A 822 9.17 40.57 -13.06
C CYS A 822 8.75 41.41 -11.83
N PRO A 823 8.19 42.60 -12.01
CA PRO A 823 7.74 43.45 -10.90
C PRO A 823 6.73 42.76 -9.97
N GLU A 824 5.78 42.01 -10.52
CA GLU A 824 4.73 41.31 -9.76
C GLU A 824 5.28 40.23 -8.82
N LEU A 825 6.27 39.46 -9.28
CA LEU A 825 6.97 38.47 -8.46
C LEU A 825 7.65 39.16 -7.28
N LEU A 826 8.37 40.25 -7.55
CA LEU A 826 9.07 41.00 -6.52
C LEU A 826 8.10 41.65 -5.52
N GLU A 827 6.99 42.20 -5.98
CA GLU A 827 5.93 42.75 -5.11
C GLU A 827 5.33 41.66 -4.20
N ARG A 828 4.96 40.50 -4.76
CA ARG A 828 4.47 39.35 -3.98
C ARG A 828 5.49 38.82 -2.98
N LEU A 829 6.77 38.75 -3.34
CA LEU A 829 7.83 38.33 -2.41
C LEU A 829 8.00 39.34 -1.29
N ARG A 830 8.06 40.64 -1.60
CA ARG A 830 8.19 41.72 -0.60
C ARG A 830 7.00 41.75 0.37
N PHE A 831 5.79 41.43 -0.10
CA PHE A 831 4.62 41.26 0.77
C PHE A 831 4.74 40.07 1.75
N ILE A 832 5.51 39.03 1.42
CA ILE A 832 5.67 37.82 2.26
C ILE A 832 6.88 37.91 3.21
N VAL A 833 7.97 38.56 2.79
CA VAL A 833 9.22 38.62 3.58
C VAL A 833 9.62 40.01 4.09
N GLY A 834 9.06 41.10 3.56
CA GLY A 834 9.55 42.47 3.76
C GLY A 834 10.29 43.00 2.53
N ALA A 835 10.35 44.32 2.35
CA ALA A 835 10.93 44.94 1.16
C ALA A 835 12.46 44.77 1.10
N GLU A 836 13.08 44.92 2.26
CA GLU A 836 14.49 44.77 2.59
C GLU A 836 15.01 43.33 2.50
N ASN A 837 14.10 42.34 2.51
CA ASN A 837 14.43 40.91 2.49
C ASN A 837 14.37 40.28 1.08
N VAL A 838 14.18 41.06 0.01
CA VAL A 838 14.23 40.58 -1.39
C VAL A 838 15.34 41.28 -2.15
N ILE A 839 16.48 40.61 -2.27
CA ILE A 839 17.66 41.10 -2.99
C ILE A 839 17.63 40.50 -4.41
N VAL A 840 17.91 41.33 -5.43
CA VAL A 840 18.09 40.90 -6.82
C VAL A 840 19.49 41.30 -7.26
N GLU A 841 20.32 40.31 -7.59
CA GLU A 841 21.70 40.50 -8.05
C GLU A 841 21.79 40.19 -9.55
N PRO A 842 22.66 40.89 -10.31
CA PRO A 842 22.74 40.80 -11.77
C PRO A 842 23.50 39.57 -12.29
#